data_AF-A0AAU6TXX4-F1
#
_entry.id   AF-A0AAU6TXX4-F1
#
_cell.length_a   1.000
_cell.length_b   1.000
_cell.length_c   1.000
_cell.angle_alpha   90.00
_cell.angle_beta   90.00
_cell.angle_gamma   90.00
#
_symmetry.space_group_name_H-M   'P 1'
#
loop_
_entity.id
_entity.type
_entity.pdbx_description
1 polymer ?
#
loop_
_entity_poly.entity_id
_entity_poly.type
_entity_poly.pdbx_seq_one_letter_code
_entity_poly.pdbx_strand_id
1 'polypeptide(L)'
;MFAEDPKKKVIDPAALKDSAAKYAEDAAASEIGKKMPESAQKAVSAVQQAQKTLVQTPSAADLIPGGGIAGGLSGAPKFPGGAGNAGDLIPGGGIGGGLSGAAKLPAGAGNAGNLIPGGGIGGGLSSAAKLPGGAGSLAGALTGRSPSGLVFTCKIGGLPEQTFQVTEFSLSEGLSSLFSLSISAVSALPSITFDEHLGKASSLTVTRDGTKVRTVQGVLATAEQGNTDGNKTWYHFLIRPEMWIMTLNQDSRIFQKQSVPEVLATLLDEAHVKNELKFYQDELHQKRDYITQKRESAFDFWCRLAAEEGINFWFEEGPKLFYSDNHLGMTAGINLTYNPQADTDISDSTAFSWRYAEQLCSDVIIQKDYNPDRPSYPFKHEVTGDVHKQHPVYESYGRYRDDETGKPFTQLRYEQSQNQRQTGTAGTNCFALMPGKIFTLKNHPSDSMNKAWQVITVNHHGIQPLADNGGGEGTKFSNTVQFIPGTREWRPPYRFRPQADGDELATIVGPDGEEIYTNEQGAVKVYFHWDRYGKPDHSASCWVRVAMGWNGGGYGFSAVPRIGQEVIVSYLNGDIDRPIVTGCTYNGRNGPPSSFPGSKTQTAFRTQTHKGDGFNELRFEDENGKQEVFMHAQKDMNTVVQNDRSTSVAANHTETVGQNQSVTVGGEQTTAVQADKNISVFGKMKTEVLDECVVASAKEIKFVCGSSVIHMTEAGAINITCNNFNISALNDGQINTGNILDLNMKDGGPAKTDMSPTPADIVKNKDNLFPE
;
A
#
# COMPACT_ATOMS: atom_id res chain seq x y z
N MET A 1 -42.47 -9.54 -24.75
CA MET A 1 -42.06 -8.85 -26.00
C MET A 1 -40.59 -9.15 -26.24
N PHE A 2 -40.07 -9.00 -27.46
CA PHE A 2 -38.72 -9.46 -27.83
C PHE A 2 -37.63 -8.39 -27.68
N ALA A 3 -36.41 -8.83 -27.36
CA ALA A 3 -35.11 -8.16 -27.54
C ALA A 3 -34.82 -6.92 -26.63
N GLU A 4 -33.58 -6.46 -26.41
CA GLU A 4 -32.26 -6.77 -27.01
C GLU A 4 -31.12 -7.05 -25.99
N ASP A 5 -29.94 -7.42 -26.51
CA ASP A 5 -28.69 -7.80 -25.82
C ASP A 5 -27.80 -6.58 -25.41
N PRO A 6 -27.26 -6.52 -24.16
CA PRO A 6 -26.37 -5.44 -23.71
C PRO A 6 -25.02 -5.27 -24.44
N LYS A 7 -24.57 -6.21 -25.27
CA LYS A 7 -23.19 -6.17 -25.85
C LYS A 7 -23.00 -5.27 -27.07
N LYS A 8 -24.00 -4.47 -27.48
CA LYS A 8 -23.84 -3.48 -28.55
C LYS A 8 -23.30 -2.13 -28.02
N LYS A 9 -21.99 -1.91 -28.12
CA LYS A 9 -21.47 -0.53 -28.23
C LYS A 9 -22.04 0.07 -29.52
N VAL A 10 -22.82 1.15 -29.41
CA VAL A 10 -23.23 1.95 -30.57
C VAL A 10 -21.99 2.66 -31.11
N ILE A 11 -21.43 2.12 -32.19
CA ILE A 11 -20.39 2.76 -32.98
C ILE A 11 -21.10 3.76 -33.89
N ASP A 12 -20.86 5.07 -33.69
CA ASP A 12 -21.41 6.10 -34.56
C ASP A 12 -20.79 6.01 -35.98
N PRO A 13 -21.58 5.69 -37.02
CA PRO A 13 -21.07 5.61 -38.38
C PRO A 13 -20.68 6.97 -38.96
N ALA A 14 -21.21 8.08 -38.46
CA ALA A 14 -20.86 9.43 -38.92
C ALA A 14 -19.45 9.79 -38.42
N ALA A 15 -19.21 9.75 -37.10
CA ALA A 15 -17.89 10.02 -36.53
C ALA A 15 -16.77 9.15 -37.15
N LEU A 16 -17.03 7.87 -37.45
CA LEU A 16 -16.05 7.01 -38.12
C LEU A 16 -15.86 7.36 -39.60
N LYS A 17 -16.92 7.76 -40.31
CA LYS A 17 -16.82 8.19 -41.71
C LYS A 17 -16.04 9.50 -41.84
N ASP A 18 -16.25 10.45 -40.93
CA ASP A 18 -15.52 11.71 -40.90
C ASP A 18 -14.07 11.51 -40.47
N SER A 19 -13.81 10.61 -39.50
CA SER A 19 -12.45 10.22 -39.10
C SER A 19 -11.69 9.53 -40.24
N ALA A 20 -12.34 8.62 -40.98
CA ALA A 20 -11.75 7.93 -42.12
C ALA A 20 -11.57 8.86 -43.33
N ALA A 21 -12.51 9.78 -43.59
CA ALA A 21 -12.38 10.80 -44.61
C ALA A 21 -11.19 11.71 -44.31
N LYS A 22 -11.06 12.19 -43.07
CA LYS A 22 -9.92 13.03 -42.66
C LYS A 22 -8.58 12.29 -42.77
N TYR A 23 -8.50 11.05 -42.33
CA TYR A 23 -7.29 10.24 -42.49
C TYR A 23 -6.93 9.98 -43.97
N ALA A 24 -7.94 9.87 -44.84
CA ALA A 24 -7.74 9.76 -46.29
C ALA A 24 -7.33 11.11 -46.93
N GLU A 25 -7.85 12.25 -46.46
CA GLU A 25 -7.42 13.59 -46.88
C GLU A 25 -5.98 13.89 -46.44
N ASP A 26 -5.62 13.60 -45.19
CA ASP A 26 -4.26 13.76 -44.66
C ASP A 26 -3.26 12.85 -45.42
N ALA A 27 -3.66 11.61 -45.74
CA ALA A 27 -2.85 10.71 -46.58
C ALA A 27 -2.74 11.18 -48.04
N ALA A 28 -3.83 11.68 -48.63
CA ALA A 28 -3.82 12.23 -49.98
C ALA A 28 -2.97 13.50 -50.09
N ALA A 29 -3.01 14.39 -49.08
CA ALA A 29 -2.15 15.55 -48.97
C ALA A 29 -0.66 15.15 -48.89
N SER A 30 -0.34 14.07 -48.17
CA SER A 30 1.02 13.51 -48.08
C SER A 30 1.53 12.92 -49.41
N GLU A 31 0.66 12.37 -50.24
CA GLU A 31 0.98 11.87 -51.60
C GLU A 31 1.10 13.02 -52.62
N ILE A 32 0.15 13.97 -52.63
CA ILE A 32 0.10 15.10 -53.56
C ILE A 32 1.27 16.07 -53.30
N GLY A 33 1.61 16.33 -52.04
CA GLY A 33 2.74 17.17 -51.66
C GLY A 33 4.08 16.68 -52.23
N LYS A 34 4.24 15.36 -52.43
CA LYS A 34 5.46 14.74 -53.00
C LYS A 34 5.55 14.83 -54.53
N LYS A 35 4.52 15.30 -55.22
CA LYS A 35 4.43 15.35 -56.70
C LYS A 35 4.16 16.76 -57.26
N MET A 36 3.96 17.76 -56.41
CA MET A 36 3.78 19.16 -56.82
C MET A 36 5.12 19.90 -57.00
N PRO A 37 5.31 20.67 -58.10
CA PRO A 37 6.44 21.58 -58.25
C PRO A 37 6.47 22.66 -57.15
N GLU A 38 7.67 23.07 -56.75
CA GLU A 38 7.93 24.00 -55.63
C GLU A 38 7.23 25.37 -55.79
N SER A 39 7.07 25.84 -57.04
CA SER A 39 6.35 27.08 -57.36
C SER A 39 4.85 27.01 -57.02
N ALA A 40 4.23 25.84 -57.17
CA ALA A 40 2.83 25.62 -56.82
C ALA A 40 2.64 25.51 -55.29
N GLN A 41 3.60 24.92 -54.58
CA GLN A 41 3.58 24.90 -53.10
C GLN A 41 3.64 26.32 -52.52
N LYS A 42 4.56 27.16 -53.00
CA LYS A 42 4.68 28.58 -52.57
C LYS A 42 3.41 29.39 -52.85
N ALA A 43 2.71 29.13 -53.97
CA ALA A 43 1.42 29.75 -54.27
C ALA A 43 0.31 29.34 -53.28
N VAL A 44 0.21 28.06 -52.91
CA VAL A 44 -0.78 27.58 -51.93
C VAL A 44 -0.52 28.19 -50.54
N SER A 45 0.74 28.23 -50.10
CA SER A 45 1.11 28.86 -48.82
C SER A 45 0.76 30.36 -48.80
N ALA A 46 1.01 31.09 -49.89
CA ALA A 46 0.66 32.51 -49.99
C ALA A 46 -0.87 32.75 -49.89
N VAL A 47 -1.69 31.91 -50.52
CA VAL A 47 -3.16 32.00 -50.43
C VAL A 47 -3.66 31.71 -49.01
N GLN A 48 -3.13 30.68 -48.34
CA GLN A 48 -3.48 30.37 -46.96
C GLN A 48 -3.05 31.48 -45.98
N GLN A 49 -1.90 32.12 -46.24
CA GLN A 49 -1.41 33.23 -45.42
C GLN A 49 -2.26 34.50 -45.61
N ALA A 50 -2.70 34.80 -46.84
CA ALA A 50 -3.62 35.89 -47.14
C ALA A 50 -5.03 35.67 -46.53
N GLN A 51 -5.53 34.44 -46.50
CA GLN A 51 -6.81 34.11 -45.84
C GLN A 51 -6.76 34.35 -44.32
N LYS A 52 -5.60 34.16 -43.66
CA LYS A 52 -5.44 34.50 -42.23
C LYS A 52 -5.47 36.01 -41.96
N THR A 53 -5.12 36.87 -42.92
CA THR A 53 -5.09 38.33 -42.73
C THR A 53 -6.48 38.98 -42.77
N LEU A 54 -7.50 38.28 -43.27
CA LEU A 54 -8.84 38.82 -43.55
C LEU A 54 -9.84 38.79 -42.37
N VAL A 55 -9.41 38.35 -41.17
CA VAL A 55 -10.33 37.96 -40.08
C VAL A 55 -10.26 38.90 -38.85
N GLN A 56 -9.50 40.01 -38.89
CA GLN A 56 -9.39 40.93 -37.75
C GLN A 56 -9.63 42.40 -38.11
N THR A 57 -10.84 42.88 -37.79
CA THR A 57 -11.19 44.30 -37.67
C THR A 57 -12.02 44.52 -36.39
N PRO A 58 -11.52 45.25 -35.38
CA PRO A 58 -12.33 45.69 -34.25
C PRO A 58 -13.11 46.98 -34.57
N SER A 59 -14.32 47.12 -34.05
CA SER A 59 -15.11 48.36 -34.08
C SER A 59 -14.77 49.29 -32.91
N ALA A 60 -14.88 50.61 -33.09
CA ALA A 60 -14.40 51.61 -32.13
C ALA A 60 -15.51 52.43 -31.45
N ALA A 61 -15.33 52.66 -30.14
CA ALA A 61 -15.92 53.67 -29.24
C ALA A 61 -15.17 53.53 -27.89
N ASP A 62 -14.77 54.54 -27.11
CA ASP A 62 -14.91 56.00 -27.15
C ASP A 62 -13.58 56.66 -26.71
N LEU A 63 -13.01 57.61 -27.46
CA LEU A 63 -13.09 59.08 -27.27
C LEU A 63 -12.35 59.71 -26.06
N ILE A 64 -11.16 60.26 -26.36
CA ILE A 64 -10.66 61.61 -25.99
C ILE A 64 -10.03 61.82 -24.58
N PRO A 65 -9.00 62.69 -24.42
CA PRO A 65 -8.02 62.60 -23.33
C PRO A 65 -7.89 63.86 -22.45
N GLY A 66 -7.04 63.82 -21.41
CA GLY A 66 -6.48 65.03 -20.78
C GLY A 66 -5.68 64.81 -19.50
N GLY A 67 -4.82 65.78 -19.16
CA GLY A 67 -4.24 65.96 -17.82
C GLY A 67 -2.81 65.46 -17.60
N GLY A 68 -1.96 66.35 -17.06
CA GLY A 68 -0.63 66.03 -16.52
C GLY A 68 -0.46 66.54 -15.09
N ILE A 69 0.72 67.10 -14.77
CA ILE A 69 1.10 67.86 -13.55
C ILE A 69 1.20 67.15 -12.18
N ALA A 70 2.36 66.52 -11.95
CA ALA A 70 3.40 66.89 -10.96
C ALA A 70 3.12 67.01 -9.43
N GLY A 71 4.05 66.40 -8.64
CA GLY A 71 4.44 66.79 -7.26
C GLY A 71 4.04 65.79 -6.15
N GLY A 72 4.87 65.48 -5.14
CA GLY A 72 6.31 65.73 -4.95
C GLY A 72 6.80 65.61 -3.48
N LEU A 73 8.01 65.06 -3.26
CA LEU A 73 8.79 65.00 -1.99
C LEU A 73 8.14 64.22 -0.80
N SER A 74 8.85 63.65 0.19
CA SER A 74 10.25 63.73 0.64
C SER A 74 10.70 62.45 1.39
N GLY A 75 12.00 62.32 1.75
CA GLY A 75 12.40 61.68 3.03
C GLY A 75 13.29 60.41 2.98
N ALA A 76 14.59 60.59 3.22
CA ALA A 76 15.57 59.56 3.64
C ALA A 76 16.33 60.12 4.89
N PRO A 77 17.35 59.46 5.54
CA PRO A 77 18.10 58.25 5.16
C PRO A 77 18.65 57.30 6.30
N LYS A 78 19.36 56.22 5.92
CA LYS A 78 20.46 55.47 6.63
C LYS A 78 20.12 54.67 7.93
N PHE A 79 20.49 53.37 8.09
CA PHE A 79 21.80 52.65 8.13
C PHE A 79 22.65 52.90 9.41
N PRO A 80 23.49 51.96 9.93
CA PRO A 80 23.77 50.54 9.56
C PRO A 80 23.34 49.58 10.73
N GLY A 81 23.95 48.43 11.14
CA GLY A 81 25.11 47.62 10.70
C GLY A 81 25.56 46.53 11.74
N GLY A 82 26.28 45.47 11.31
CA GLY A 82 26.92 44.42 12.16
C GLY A 82 26.14 43.08 12.20
N ALA A 83 26.69 41.87 11.95
CA ALA A 83 28.02 41.26 12.07
C ALA A 83 28.48 40.98 13.52
N GLY A 84 28.93 39.75 13.81
CA GLY A 84 29.36 39.31 15.13
C GLY A 84 30.51 38.29 15.09
N ASN A 85 31.02 37.87 16.25
CA ASN A 85 31.96 36.74 16.38
C ASN A 85 32.17 36.31 17.85
N ALA A 86 32.56 35.04 18.03
CA ALA A 86 33.33 34.40 19.12
C ALA A 86 33.18 34.83 20.61
N GLY A 87 33.00 33.85 21.49
CA GLY A 87 33.18 33.94 22.95
C GLY A 87 33.15 32.55 23.59
N ASP A 88 34.14 32.24 24.43
CA ASP A 88 34.43 30.89 24.95
C ASP A 88 34.27 30.83 26.50
N LEU A 89 34.47 29.64 27.09
CA LEU A 89 34.69 29.31 28.53
C LEU A 89 33.48 28.91 29.43
N ILE A 90 33.87 28.37 30.59
CA ILE A 90 33.26 27.33 31.47
C ILE A 90 33.65 27.71 32.94
N PRO A 91 33.11 27.19 34.07
CA PRO A 91 31.83 26.50 34.42
C PRO A 91 31.02 27.19 35.57
N GLY A 92 29.85 26.61 35.91
CA GLY A 92 29.30 26.58 37.29
C GLY A 92 27.97 27.31 37.51
N GLY A 93 27.06 26.88 38.41
CA GLY A 93 27.01 25.63 39.17
C GLY A 93 26.17 25.73 40.46
N GLY A 94 25.35 24.73 40.80
CA GLY A 94 24.76 24.62 42.15
C GLY A 94 23.44 23.83 42.31
N ILE A 95 23.47 22.81 43.17
CA ILE A 95 22.51 22.43 44.24
C ILE A 95 20.99 22.49 43.94
N GLY A 96 20.18 21.44 44.17
CA GLY A 96 20.48 20.08 44.66
C GLY A 96 19.27 19.36 45.30
N GLY A 97 19.37 18.03 45.50
CA GLY A 97 18.40 17.19 46.21
C GLY A 97 17.28 16.59 45.32
N GLY A 98 16.96 15.28 45.34
CA GLY A 98 17.66 14.12 45.90
C GLY A 98 16.81 13.23 46.81
N LEU A 99 16.52 11.99 46.39
CA LEU A 99 16.17 10.87 47.29
C LEU A 99 16.61 9.53 46.68
N SER A 100 16.72 8.49 47.52
CA SER A 100 17.22 7.14 47.22
C SER A 100 16.12 6.16 46.78
N GLY A 101 16.42 5.01 46.17
CA GLY A 101 17.72 4.50 45.72
C GLY A 101 17.66 3.02 45.30
N ALA A 102 18.79 2.45 44.89
CA ALA A 102 18.90 1.03 44.50
C ALA A 102 20.25 0.44 44.95
N ALA A 103 20.24 -0.79 45.46
CA ALA A 103 21.44 -1.49 45.95
C ALA A 103 21.78 -2.69 45.03
N LYS A 104 23.04 -2.75 44.57
CA LYS A 104 23.63 -3.96 43.97
C LYS A 104 24.19 -4.87 45.05
N LEU A 105 24.11 -6.19 44.86
CA LEU A 105 25.16 -7.13 45.27
C LEU A 105 25.39 -8.21 44.18
N PRO A 106 26.56 -8.88 44.15
CA PRO A 106 27.01 -9.69 42.99
C PRO A 106 27.12 -11.20 43.28
N ALA A 107 27.71 -11.95 42.34
CA ALA A 107 27.86 -13.41 42.37
C ALA A 107 29.05 -13.94 43.21
N GLY A 108 28.99 -15.23 43.57
CA GLY A 108 30.07 -16.03 44.17
C GLY A 108 29.71 -17.53 44.14
N ALA A 109 30.70 -18.43 44.01
CA ALA A 109 30.48 -19.84 43.63
C ALA A 109 30.95 -20.88 44.67
N GLY A 110 30.45 -22.12 44.56
CA GLY A 110 30.91 -23.33 45.27
C GLY A 110 29.78 -24.07 46.03
N ASN A 111 29.76 -25.41 46.14
CA ASN A 111 30.64 -26.43 45.55
C ASN A 111 29.91 -27.81 45.41
N ALA A 112 30.56 -28.79 44.77
CA ALA A 112 30.04 -30.04 44.20
C ALA A 112 29.51 -31.13 45.17
N GLY A 113 28.82 -32.16 44.60
CA GLY A 113 28.47 -33.39 45.33
C GLY A 113 27.69 -34.51 44.60
N ASN A 114 28.28 -35.18 43.58
CA ASN A 114 27.92 -36.53 43.07
C ASN A 114 26.49 -36.75 42.45
N LEU A 115 26.19 -37.75 41.60
CA LEU A 115 26.95 -38.79 40.85
C LEU A 115 26.14 -39.23 39.59
N ILE A 116 26.77 -39.92 38.63
CA ILE A 116 26.18 -40.52 37.40
C ILE A 116 27.03 -41.76 37.00
N PRO A 117 26.65 -42.66 36.04
CA PRO A 117 25.35 -42.89 35.37
C PRO A 117 24.93 -44.40 35.24
N GLY A 118 23.77 -44.67 34.60
CA GLY A 118 23.45 -45.96 33.92
C GLY A 118 22.20 -46.70 34.46
N GLY A 119 21.41 -47.42 33.63
CA GLY A 119 21.43 -47.51 32.16
C GLY A 119 20.52 -48.66 31.63
N GLY A 120 19.68 -48.38 30.61
CA GLY A 120 18.65 -49.33 30.10
C GLY A 120 17.46 -49.53 31.06
N ILE A 121 16.39 -50.26 30.72
CA ILE A 121 15.99 -50.92 29.47
C ILE A 121 14.45 -50.75 29.33
N GLY A 122 13.88 -50.84 28.13
CA GLY A 122 12.44 -50.66 27.91
C GLY A 122 11.56 -51.86 28.31
N GLY A 123 10.27 -51.60 28.54
CA GLY A 123 9.25 -52.63 28.80
C GLY A 123 7.96 -52.03 29.34
N GLY A 124 6.93 -51.89 28.51
CA GLY A 124 5.61 -51.47 28.96
C GLY A 124 4.75 -52.68 29.35
N LEU A 125 3.87 -52.53 30.34
CA LEU A 125 2.67 -53.37 30.51
C LEU A 125 1.66 -52.69 31.45
N SER A 126 0.39 -53.01 31.24
CA SER A 126 -0.76 -52.48 31.95
C SER A 126 -0.82 -52.87 33.44
N SER A 127 -1.21 -51.93 34.30
CA SER A 127 -1.75 -52.24 35.63
C SER A 127 -3.03 -51.45 35.89
N ALA A 128 -4.19 -52.12 35.81
CA ALA A 128 -5.48 -51.53 36.14
C ALA A 128 -5.64 -51.39 37.66
N ALA A 129 -5.45 -50.19 38.19
CA ALA A 129 -5.65 -49.89 39.60
C ALA A 129 -7.15 -49.90 39.96
N LYS A 130 -7.62 -50.98 40.60
CA LYS A 130 -8.95 -51.01 41.23
C LYS A 130 -9.00 -50.02 42.38
N LEU A 131 -9.87 -49.01 42.28
CA LEU A 131 -10.23 -48.15 43.41
C LEU A 131 -10.98 -48.96 44.49
N PRO A 132 -10.62 -48.84 45.78
CA PRO A 132 -11.45 -49.32 46.89
C PRO A 132 -12.76 -48.53 46.99
N GLY A 133 -13.84 -49.17 47.43
CA GLY A 133 -15.16 -48.53 47.54
C GLY A 133 -15.26 -47.59 48.74
N GLY A 134 -15.35 -46.28 48.49
CA GLY A 134 -15.84 -45.30 49.46
C GLY A 134 -17.37 -45.25 49.44
N ALA A 135 -18.02 -45.50 50.57
CA ALA A 135 -19.49 -45.54 50.67
C ALA A 135 -20.08 -44.11 50.73
N GLY A 136 -20.42 -43.53 49.57
CA GLY A 136 -20.79 -42.10 49.48
C GLY A 136 -21.95 -41.70 48.55
N SER A 137 -22.67 -42.64 47.91
CA SER A 137 -23.80 -42.28 47.00
C SER A 137 -24.97 -43.27 46.92
N LEU A 138 -24.96 -44.36 47.69
CA LEU A 138 -25.95 -45.45 47.59
C LEU A 138 -27.38 -45.11 48.04
N ALA A 139 -27.64 -43.89 48.52
CA ALA A 139 -28.97 -43.43 48.93
C ALA A 139 -29.95 -43.21 47.75
N GLY A 140 -29.45 -42.90 46.55
CA GLY A 140 -30.31 -42.63 45.38
C GLY A 140 -30.79 -43.90 44.65
N ALA A 141 -29.97 -44.95 44.60
CA ALA A 141 -30.17 -46.11 43.73
C ALA A 141 -31.24 -47.12 44.21
N LEU A 142 -31.81 -46.94 45.42
CA LEU A 142 -32.82 -47.82 46.01
C LEU A 142 -34.23 -47.21 46.04
N THR A 143 -34.43 -46.01 45.49
CA THR A 143 -35.76 -45.43 45.28
C THR A 143 -35.94 -45.00 43.84
N GLY A 144 -36.96 -45.50 43.15
CA GLY A 144 -37.31 -45.11 41.77
C GLY A 144 -37.92 -43.70 41.66
N ARG A 145 -37.35 -42.71 42.36
CA ARG A 145 -37.70 -41.29 42.21
C ARG A 145 -36.74 -40.63 41.22
N SER A 146 -37.29 -40.01 40.19
CA SER A 146 -36.56 -39.00 39.42
C SER A 146 -36.10 -37.87 40.36
N PRO A 147 -34.93 -37.23 40.12
CA PRO A 147 -34.52 -36.07 40.88
C PRO A 147 -35.51 -34.91 40.69
N SER A 148 -36.28 -34.61 41.74
CA SER A 148 -37.18 -33.46 41.78
C SER A 148 -36.44 -32.18 42.14
N GLY A 149 -36.79 -31.06 41.52
CA GLY A 149 -36.12 -29.77 41.68
C GLY A 149 -35.00 -29.52 40.67
N LEU A 150 -34.18 -28.51 40.96
CA LEU A 150 -33.10 -28.04 40.10
C LEU A 150 -31.77 -28.72 40.47
N VAL A 151 -31.04 -29.21 39.46
CA VAL A 151 -29.77 -29.92 39.62
C VAL A 151 -28.75 -29.45 38.59
N PHE A 152 -27.52 -29.21 39.04
CA PHE A 152 -26.35 -28.89 38.21
C PHE A 152 -25.36 -30.04 38.19
N THR A 153 -24.90 -30.41 36.98
CA THR A 153 -23.93 -31.48 36.74
C THR A 153 -22.88 -31.01 35.75
N CYS A 154 -21.64 -31.52 35.87
CA CYS A 154 -20.58 -31.18 34.93
C CYS A 154 -19.82 -32.41 34.43
N LYS A 155 -19.17 -32.25 33.28
CA LYS A 155 -18.32 -33.25 32.64
C LYS A 155 -17.00 -32.58 32.27
N ILE A 156 -15.89 -33.13 32.73
CA ILE A 156 -14.56 -32.52 32.61
C ILE A 156 -13.65 -33.45 31.81
N GLY A 157 -13.38 -33.08 30.55
CA GLY A 157 -12.52 -33.81 29.64
C GLY A 157 -12.91 -35.29 29.48
N GLY A 158 -11.97 -36.18 29.80
CA GLY A 158 -12.15 -37.63 29.71
C GLY A 158 -12.74 -38.30 30.95
N LEU A 159 -13.07 -37.54 32.01
CA LEU A 159 -13.51 -38.10 33.29
C LEU A 159 -15.00 -38.53 33.26
N PRO A 160 -15.38 -39.54 34.06
CA PRO A 160 -16.78 -39.89 34.26
C PRO A 160 -17.65 -38.71 34.73
N GLU A 161 -18.90 -38.66 34.27
CA GLU A 161 -19.88 -37.62 34.64
C GLU A 161 -20.25 -37.65 36.14
N GLN A 162 -19.91 -38.73 36.85
CA GLN A 162 -20.10 -38.91 38.29
C GLN A 162 -18.94 -38.34 39.13
N THR A 163 -17.83 -37.89 38.51
CA THR A 163 -16.58 -37.58 39.22
C THR A 163 -16.65 -36.28 40.04
N PHE A 164 -17.49 -35.33 39.67
CA PHE A 164 -17.58 -34.02 40.33
C PHE A 164 -19.03 -33.68 40.71
N GLN A 165 -19.22 -33.17 41.92
CA GLN A 165 -20.47 -32.58 42.39
C GLN A 165 -20.32 -31.06 42.30
N VAL A 166 -21.08 -30.41 41.42
CA VAL A 166 -21.06 -28.94 41.25
C VAL A 166 -21.58 -28.30 42.54
N THR A 167 -20.80 -27.38 43.13
CA THR A 167 -21.24 -26.55 44.27
C THR A 167 -21.73 -25.19 43.80
N GLU A 168 -21.08 -24.62 42.79
CA GLU A 168 -21.38 -23.31 42.22
C GLU A 168 -21.01 -23.26 40.74
N PHE A 169 -21.74 -22.48 39.94
CA PHE A 169 -21.23 -22.05 38.64
C PHE A 169 -21.58 -20.58 38.37
N SER A 170 -20.72 -19.93 37.59
CA SER A 170 -20.96 -18.60 37.02
C SER A 170 -20.65 -18.63 35.53
N LEU A 171 -21.62 -18.28 34.70
CA LEU A 171 -21.55 -18.33 33.23
C LEU A 171 -21.87 -16.97 32.64
N SER A 172 -20.90 -16.36 31.95
CA SER A 172 -21.05 -15.09 31.25
C SER A 172 -21.05 -15.31 29.74
N GLU A 173 -22.09 -14.84 29.07
CA GLU A 173 -22.32 -14.99 27.63
C GLU A 173 -22.64 -13.63 27.00
N GLY A 174 -22.18 -13.42 25.76
CA GLY A 174 -22.45 -12.19 25.02
C GLY A 174 -22.46 -12.41 23.51
N LEU A 175 -23.31 -11.66 22.82
CA LEU A 175 -23.34 -11.60 21.37
C LEU A 175 -22.00 -11.04 20.87
N SER A 176 -21.40 -11.74 19.91
CA SER A 176 -20.03 -11.54 19.41
C SER A 176 -18.94 -11.53 20.48
N SER A 177 -19.11 -12.35 21.53
CA SER A 177 -18.17 -12.50 22.64
C SER A 177 -17.94 -13.98 22.99
N LEU A 178 -16.70 -14.35 23.33
CA LEU A 178 -16.39 -15.71 23.80
C LEU A 178 -16.90 -15.93 25.23
N PHE A 179 -17.85 -16.85 25.41
CA PHE A 179 -18.41 -17.13 26.73
C PHE A 179 -17.35 -17.60 27.75
N SER A 180 -17.62 -17.36 29.02
CA SER A 180 -16.82 -17.85 30.14
C SER A 180 -17.70 -18.64 31.09
N LEU A 181 -17.44 -19.95 31.20
CA LEU A 181 -18.12 -20.86 32.13
C LEU A 181 -17.14 -21.24 33.25
N SER A 182 -17.33 -20.65 34.42
CA SER A 182 -16.62 -20.97 35.65
C SER A 182 -17.46 -21.97 36.46
N ILE A 183 -16.84 -23.06 36.93
CA ILE A 183 -17.49 -24.10 37.74
C ILE A 183 -16.63 -24.37 38.97
N SER A 184 -17.19 -24.21 40.16
CA SER A 184 -16.64 -24.76 41.40
C SER A 184 -17.32 -26.10 41.69
N ALA A 185 -16.52 -27.13 41.99
CA ALA A 185 -17.03 -28.47 42.25
C ALA A 185 -16.17 -29.22 43.26
N VAL A 186 -16.73 -30.26 43.86
CA VAL A 186 -16.02 -31.16 44.79
C VAL A 186 -15.97 -32.59 44.26
N SER A 187 -14.87 -33.29 44.54
CA SER A 187 -14.70 -34.71 44.22
C SER A 187 -14.16 -35.49 45.41
N ALA A 188 -14.44 -36.80 45.45
CA ALA A 188 -13.76 -37.74 46.34
C ALA A 188 -12.36 -38.15 45.82
N LEU A 189 -11.98 -37.72 44.61
CA LEU A 189 -10.61 -37.90 44.11
C LEU A 189 -9.67 -36.86 44.76
N PRO A 190 -8.58 -37.28 45.44
CA PRO A 190 -7.68 -36.37 46.13
C PRO A 190 -6.79 -35.54 45.20
N SER A 191 -6.63 -35.97 43.94
CA SER A 191 -5.99 -35.22 42.84
C SER A 191 -6.44 -35.76 41.49
N ILE A 192 -6.23 -35.01 40.40
CA ILE A 192 -6.42 -35.43 39.01
C ILE A 192 -5.25 -34.92 38.13
N THR A 193 -4.93 -35.62 37.04
CA THR A 193 -3.90 -35.17 36.08
C THR A 193 -4.48 -34.13 35.12
N PHE A 194 -4.29 -32.83 35.39
CA PHE A 194 -4.88 -31.77 34.54
C PHE A 194 -4.44 -31.84 33.07
N ASP A 195 -3.18 -32.19 32.79
CA ASP A 195 -2.64 -32.29 31.42
C ASP A 195 -3.39 -33.33 30.56
N GLU A 196 -4.03 -34.33 31.18
CA GLU A 196 -4.85 -35.30 30.47
C GLU A 196 -6.24 -34.77 30.09
N HIS A 197 -6.63 -33.56 30.55
CA HIS A 197 -7.99 -33.04 30.45
C HIS A 197 -8.06 -31.60 29.91
N LEU A 198 -7.02 -30.78 30.08
CA LEU A 198 -6.88 -29.48 29.42
C LEU A 198 -6.99 -29.65 27.89
N GLY A 199 -7.63 -28.68 27.23
CA GLY A 199 -7.91 -28.75 25.80
C GLY A 199 -9.02 -29.74 25.38
N LYS A 200 -9.57 -30.55 26.29
CA LYS A 200 -10.65 -31.51 25.96
C LYS A 200 -12.04 -30.95 26.21
N ALA A 201 -13.01 -31.49 25.46
CA ALA A 201 -14.41 -31.14 25.55
C ALA A 201 -14.95 -31.33 26.98
N SER A 202 -15.60 -30.29 27.51
CA SER A 202 -16.14 -30.21 28.87
C SER A 202 -17.45 -29.41 28.86
N SER A 203 -18.34 -29.66 29.84
CA SER A 203 -19.68 -29.08 29.83
C SER A 203 -20.32 -28.96 31.20
N LEU A 204 -21.23 -27.98 31.34
CA LEU A 204 -22.24 -27.92 32.41
C LEU A 204 -23.61 -28.30 31.84
N THR A 205 -24.37 -29.14 32.54
CA THR A 205 -25.78 -29.42 32.24
C THR A 205 -26.66 -29.05 33.42
N VAL A 206 -27.71 -28.25 33.14
CA VAL A 206 -28.75 -27.87 34.10
C VAL A 206 -30.01 -28.69 33.83
N THR A 207 -30.56 -29.29 34.88
CA THR A 207 -31.72 -30.20 34.82
C THR A 207 -32.77 -29.75 35.84
N ARG A 208 -34.04 -29.74 35.45
CA ARG A 208 -35.21 -29.41 36.27
C ARG A 208 -36.17 -30.61 36.26
N ASP A 209 -36.45 -31.19 37.42
CA ASP A 209 -37.39 -32.32 37.59
C ASP A 209 -37.10 -33.50 36.64
N GLY A 210 -35.81 -33.85 36.51
CA GLY A 210 -35.31 -34.88 35.59
C GLY A 210 -35.27 -34.47 34.10
N THR A 211 -35.81 -33.31 33.73
CA THR A 211 -35.81 -32.80 32.35
C THR A 211 -34.60 -31.89 32.12
N LYS A 212 -33.82 -32.16 31.07
CA LYS A 212 -32.67 -31.34 30.69
C LYS A 212 -33.15 -29.95 30.24
N VAL A 213 -32.71 -28.88 30.91
CA VAL A 213 -33.07 -27.50 30.54
C VAL A 213 -32.15 -26.99 29.45
N ARG A 214 -30.83 -27.04 29.69
CA ARG A 214 -29.80 -26.69 28.71
C ARG A 214 -28.44 -27.30 29.05
N THR A 215 -27.63 -27.57 28.03
CA THR A 215 -26.21 -27.97 28.19
C THR A 215 -25.28 -26.96 27.51
N VAL A 216 -24.32 -26.43 28.25
CA VAL A 216 -23.28 -25.51 27.75
C VAL A 216 -21.99 -26.30 27.58
N GLN A 217 -21.47 -26.37 26.36
CA GLN A 217 -20.32 -27.20 25.99
C GLN A 217 -19.17 -26.35 25.43
N GLY A 218 -17.94 -26.71 25.78
CA GLY A 218 -16.74 -26.03 25.32
C GLY A 218 -15.48 -26.84 25.61
N VAL A 219 -14.34 -26.16 25.63
CA VAL A 219 -13.01 -26.69 25.91
C VAL A 219 -12.59 -26.32 27.34
N LEU A 220 -11.96 -27.25 28.05
CA LEU A 220 -11.33 -26.95 29.35
C LEU A 220 -10.08 -26.08 29.14
N ALA A 221 -10.19 -24.81 29.50
CA ALA A 221 -9.14 -23.80 29.35
C ALA A 221 -8.23 -23.70 30.58
N THR A 222 -8.80 -23.87 31.77
CA THR A 222 -8.06 -23.88 33.05
C THR A 222 -8.69 -24.89 33.99
N ALA A 223 -7.84 -25.53 34.80
CA ALA A 223 -8.25 -26.38 35.91
C ALA A 223 -7.34 -26.11 37.12
N GLU A 224 -7.94 -25.97 38.29
CA GLU A 224 -7.27 -25.65 39.56
C GLU A 224 -7.73 -26.64 40.63
N GLN A 225 -6.80 -27.08 41.48
CA GLN A 225 -7.09 -27.88 42.67
C GLN A 225 -6.94 -26.99 43.90
N GLY A 226 -8.03 -26.85 44.66
CA GLY A 226 -8.07 -26.16 45.93
C GLY A 226 -7.79 -27.08 47.12
N ASN A 227 -8.25 -26.66 48.29
CA ASN A 227 -8.10 -27.39 49.55
C ASN A 227 -8.89 -28.72 49.56
N THR A 228 -8.59 -29.55 50.57
CA THR A 228 -9.38 -30.73 50.95
C THR A 228 -9.79 -30.65 52.42
N ASP A 229 -10.96 -31.23 52.74
CA ASP A 229 -11.44 -31.43 54.12
C ASP A 229 -11.07 -32.81 54.68
N GLY A 230 -10.36 -33.64 53.90
CA GLY A 230 -10.02 -35.03 54.20
C GLY A 230 -10.99 -36.08 53.62
N ASN A 231 -12.17 -35.68 53.13
CA ASN A 231 -13.15 -36.55 52.44
C ASN A 231 -13.38 -36.14 50.98
N LYS A 232 -13.32 -34.84 50.71
CA LYS A 232 -13.53 -34.18 49.43
C LYS A 232 -12.39 -33.21 49.14
N THR A 233 -12.08 -33.03 47.86
CA THR A 233 -11.17 -32.00 47.35
C THR A 233 -11.98 -31.05 46.47
N TRP A 234 -11.76 -29.74 46.64
CA TRP A 234 -12.37 -28.69 45.84
C TRP A 234 -11.55 -28.49 44.55
N TYR A 235 -12.26 -28.26 43.44
CA TYR A 235 -11.68 -27.96 42.14
C TYR A 235 -12.41 -26.79 41.51
N HIS A 236 -11.68 -25.97 40.76
CA HIS A 236 -12.23 -24.89 39.97
C HIS A 236 -11.88 -25.10 38.48
N PHE A 237 -12.87 -24.98 37.61
CA PHE A 237 -12.74 -25.24 36.18
C PHE A 237 -13.21 -24.05 35.36
N LEU A 238 -12.39 -23.63 34.39
CA LEU A 238 -12.75 -22.64 33.39
C LEU A 238 -12.98 -23.32 32.04
N ILE A 239 -14.20 -23.25 31.54
CA ILE A 239 -14.61 -23.76 30.23
C ILE A 239 -14.88 -22.56 29.31
N ARG A 240 -14.38 -22.65 28.08
CA ARG A 240 -14.46 -21.61 27.03
C ARG A 240 -15.02 -22.25 25.74
N PRO A 241 -15.63 -21.52 24.79
CA PRO A 241 -16.06 -22.09 23.51
C PRO A 241 -14.88 -22.66 22.72
N GLU A 242 -15.11 -23.60 21.77
CA GLU A 242 -14.06 -24.13 20.89
C GLU A 242 -13.28 -23.00 20.20
N MET A 243 -13.96 -21.95 19.74
CA MET A 243 -13.35 -20.77 19.11
C MET A 243 -12.29 -20.05 19.96
N TRP A 244 -12.26 -20.24 21.28
CA TRP A 244 -11.26 -19.61 22.15
C TRP A 244 -9.83 -20.05 21.84
N ILE A 245 -9.60 -21.24 21.26
CA ILE A 245 -8.26 -21.67 20.83
C ILE A 245 -7.64 -20.71 19.78
N MET A 246 -8.47 -19.97 19.05
CA MET A 246 -8.03 -18.94 18.09
C MET A 246 -7.45 -17.69 18.77
N THR A 247 -7.51 -17.55 20.10
CA THR A 247 -6.77 -16.51 20.86
C THR A 247 -5.37 -16.97 21.28
N LEU A 248 -5.00 -18.23 21.03
CA LEU A 248 -3.72 -18.82 21.46
C LEU A 248 -2.66 -18.82 20.34
N ASN A 249 -2.94 -18.16 19.22
CA ASN A 249 -2.03 -17.99 18.09
C ASN A 249 -1.87 -16.51 17.71
N GLN A 250 -0.91 -16.24 16.82
CA GLN A 250 -0.69 -14.93 16.19
C GLN A 250 -0.04 -15.20 14.83
N ASP A 251 -0.47 -14.51 13.77
CA ASP A 251 0.11 -14.70 12.43
C ASP A 251 0.31 -13.37 11.68
N SER A 252 0.93 -13.42 10.50
CA SER A 252 0.94 -12.36 9.51
C SER A 252 0.87 -12.96 8.11
N ARG A 253 -0.23 -12.73 7.40
CA ARG A 253 -0.49 -13.32 6.07
C ARG A 253 -1.50 -12.52 5.26
N ILE A 254 -1.54 -12.79 3.97
CA ILE A 254 -2.32 -12.05 2.97
C ILE A 254 -3.37 -12.98 2.34
N PHE A 255 -4.61 -12.50 2.26
CA PHE A 255 -5.68 -13.10 1.45
C PHE A 255 -5.99 -12.17 0.28
N GLN A 256 -6.32 -12.73 -0.89
CA GLN A 256 -6.59 -11.96 -2.11
C GLN A 256 -7.78 -12.51 -2.88
N LYS A 257 -8.60 -11.61 -3.43
CA LYS A 257 -9.80 -11.93 -4.25
C LYS A 257 -10.82 -12.81 -3.53
N GLN A 258 -10.90 -12.66 -2.20
CA GLN A 258 -11.81 -13.38 -1.32
C GLN A 258 -12.77 -12.41 -0.64
N SER A 259 -14.00 -12.86 -0.38
CA SER A 259 -14.93 -12.16 0.51
C SER A 259 -14.54 -12.40 1.96
N VAL A 260 -15.04 -11.57 2.87
CA VAL A 260 -14.82 -11.81 4.31
C VAL A 260 -15.36 -13.18 4.73
N PRO A 261 -16.59 -13.62 4.38
CA PRO A 261 -17.05 -14.98 4.73
C PRO A 261 -16.13 -16.12 4.29
N GLU A 262 -15.47 -16.04 3.13
CA GLU A 262 -14.47 -17.05 2.70
C GLU A 262 -13.25 -17.07 3.64
N VAL A 263 -12.78 -15.89 4.08
CA VAL A 263 -11.70 -15.76 5.07
C VAL A 263 -12.15 -16.25 6.46
N LEU A 264 -13.36 -15.88 6.90
CA LEU A 264 -13.93 -16.30 8.19
C LEU A 264 -14.08 -17.83 8.27
N ALA A 265 -14.51 -18.49 7.19
CA ALA A 265 -14.58 -19.94 7.10
C ALA A 265 -13.19 -20.58 7.16
N THR A 266 -12.23 -20.09 6.36
CA THR A 266 -10.85 -20.59 6.34
C THR A 266 -10.22 -20.62 7.75
N LEU A 267 -10.38 -19.54 8.51
CA LEU A 267 -9.87 -19.42 9.88
C LEU A 267 -10.53 -20.39 10.88
N LEU A 268 -11.81 -20.73 10.67
CA LEU A 268 -12.54 -21.68 11.52
C LEU A 268 -12.17 -23.13 11.17
N ASP A 269 -12.00 -23.43 9.88
CA ASP A 269 -11.59 -24.76 9.41
C ASP A 269 -10.15 -25.10 9.84
N GLU A 270 -9.22 -24.14 9.75
CA GLU A 270 -7.84 -24.27 10.25
C GLU A 270 -7.79 -24.49 11.77
N ALA A 271 -8.71 -23.89 12.52
CA ALA A 271 -8.85 -24.08 13.96
C ALA A 271 -9.75 -25.28 14.33
N HIS A 272 -10.33 -25.97 13.34
CA HIS A 272 -11.29 -27.08 13.51
C HIS A 272 -12.55 -26.72 14.34
N VAL A 273 -12.95 -25.44 14.33
CA VAL A 273 -14.08 -24.91 15.10
C VAL A 273 -15.39 -25.20 14.37
N LYS A 274 -16.22 -26.07 14.96
CA LYS A 274 -17.53 -26.40 14.38
C LYS A 274 -18.41 -25.16 14.35
N ASN A 275 -19.00 -24.90 13.20
CA ASN A 275 -19.79 -23.71 12.98
C ASN A 275 -21.08 -23.97 12.19
N GLU A 276 -21.91 -22.94 12.07
CA GLU A 276 -22.98 -22.78 11.09
C GLU A 276 -23.12 -21.29 10.81
N LEU A 277 -23.69 -20.95 9.65
CA LEU A 277 -23.91 -19.58 9.25
C LEU A 277 -25.29 -19.42 8.62
N LYS A 278 -25.83 -18.22 8.67
CA LYS A 278 -26.97 -17.83 7.84
C LYS A 278 -26.89 -16.36 7.49
N PHE A 279 -26.64 -16.07 6.21
CA PHE A 279 -26.68 -14.72 5.67
C PHE A 279 -28.01 -14.44 4.95
N TYR A 280 -28.35 -13.17 4.85
CA TYR A 280 -29.58 -12.63 4.27
C TYR A 280 -29.32 -11.44 3.32
N GLN A 281 -28.10 -10.90 3.30
CA GLN A 281 -27.71 -9.69 2.57
C GLN A 281 -26.44 -9.95 1.74
N ASP A 282 -26.54 -10.79 0.71
CA ASP A 282 -25.44 -11.19 -0.20
C ASP A 282 -24.65 -9.98 -0.77
N GLU A 283 -25.31 -8.83 -0.88
CA GLU A 283 -24.79 -7.55 -1.37
C GLU A 283 -23.71 -6.93 -0.47
N LEU A 284 -23.67 -7.26 0.83
CA LEU A 284 -22.64 -6.79 1.77
C LEU A 284 -21.27 -7.38 1.43
N HIS A 285 -21.22 -8.71 1.27
CA HIS A 285 -20.03 -9.51 1.46
C HIS A 285 -19.19 -9.65 0.17
N GLN A 286 -18.88 -8.51 -0.45
CA GLN A 286 -18.15 -8.48 -1.72
C GLN A 286 -16.71 -9.02 -1.59
N LYS A 287 -16.19 -9.55 -2.71
CA LYS A 287 -14.80 -10.04 -2.79
C LYS A 287 -13.83 -8.86 -2.77
N ARG A 288 -12.95 -8.83 -1.77
CA ARG A 288 -11.91 -7.82 -1.60
C ARG A 288 -10.64 -8.25 -2.32
N ASP A 289 -9.98 -7.33 -3.01
CA ASP A 289 -8.71 -7.57 -3.71
C ASP A 289 -7.60 -8.06 -2.78
N TYR A 290 -7.59 -7.55 -1.54
CA TYR A 290 -6.48 -7.65 -0.59
C TYR A 290 -7.04 -7.54 0.84
N ILE A 291 -6.67 -8.48 1.70
CA ILE A 291 -6.99 -8.48 3.14
C ILE A 291 -5.75 -9.00 3.88
N THR A 292 -5.24 -8.21 4.81
CA THR A 292 -4.06 -8.53 5.61
C THR A 292 -4.47 -8.92 7.03
N GLN A 293 -3.99 -10.08 7.49
CA GLN A 293 -3.83 -10.37 8.92
C GLN A 293 -2.42 -9.90 9.31
N LYS A 294 -2.27 -9.03 10.32
CA LYS A 294 -0.95 -8.51 10.73
C LYS A 294 -0.78 -8.52 12.24
N ARG A 295 0.15 -9.36 12.72
CA ARG A 295 0.56 -9.51 14.13
C ARG A 295 -0.60 -9.66 15.12
N GLU A 296 -1.73 -10.20 14.65
CA GLU A 296 -2.97 -10.35 15.41
C GLU A 296 -3.39 -11.82 15.49
N SER A 297 -4.14 -12.19 16.54
CA SER A 297 -4.64 -13.55 16.72
C SER A 297 -5.68 -13.88 15.64
N ALA A 298 -5.86 -15.18 15.35
CA ALA A 298 -6.91 -15.60 14.42
C ALA A 298 -8.30 -15.19 14.92
N PHE A 299 -8.53 -15.17 16.24
CA PHE A 299 -9.77 -14.68 16.85
C PHE A 299 -10.00 -13.18 16.62
N ASP A 300 -8.99 -12.35 16.86
CA ASP A 300 -9.13 -10.90 16.75
C ASP A 300 -9.27 -10.46 15.29
N PHE A 301 -8.55 -11.11 14.39
CA PHE A 301 -8.69 -10.95 12.94
C PHE A 301 -10.11 -11.32 12.48
N TRP A 302 -10.62 -12.49 12.91
CA TRP A 302 -11.98 -12.95 12.61
C TRP A 302 -13.02 -11.95 13.11
N CYS A 303 -12.94 -11.55 14.40
CA CYS A 303 -13.89 -10.63 15.01
C CYS A 303 -13.84 -9.23 14.39
N ARG A 304 -12.67 -8.79 13.94
CA ARG A 304 -12.48 -7.52 13.26
C ARG A 304 -13.14 -7.52 11.89
N LEU A 305 -12.86 -8.52 11.05
CA LEU A 305 -13.49 -8.65 9.74
C LEU A 305 -15.01 -8.83 9.85
N ALA A 306 -15.49 -9.62 10.82
CA ALA A 306 -16.91 -9.76 11.12
C ALA A 306 -17.57 -8.43 11.54
N ALA A 307 -16.91 -7.63 12.39
CA ALA A 307 -17.40 -6.31 12.81
C ALA A 307 -17.41 -5.26 11.68
N GLU A 308 -16.55 -5.39 10.67
CA GLU A 308 -16.58 -4.54 9.47
C GLU A 308 -17.80 -4.84 8.59
N GLU A 309 -18.12 -6.11 8.43
CA GLU A 309 -19.24 -6.63 7.61
C GLU A 309 -20.57 -6.70 8.38
N GLY A 310 -20.60 -6.27 9.64
CA GLY A 310 -21.79 -6.30 10.49
C GLY A 310 -22.23 -7.71 10.96
N ILE A 311 -21.42 -8.73 10.73
CA ILE A 311 -21.67 -10.13 11.07
C ILE A 311 -21.55 -10.31 12.58
N ASN A 312 -22.64 -10.68 13.25
CA ASN A 312 -22.63 -11.04 14.67
C ASN A 312 -22.58 -12.56 14.86
N PHE A 313 -22.06 -13.03 16.01
CA PHE A 313 -21.91 -14.45 16.31
C PHE A 313 -22.30 -14.84 17.74
N TRP A 314 -22.68 -16.09 17.95
CA TRP A 314 -23.00 -16.67 19.26
C TRP A 314 -22.69 -18.17 19.30
N PHE A 315 -22.99 -18.83 20.42
CA PHE A 315 -22.79 -20.26 20.61
C PHE A 315 -24.13 -20.94 20.91
N GLU A 316 -24.46 -21.98 20.16
CA GLU A 316 -25.69 -22.78 20.34
C GLU A 316 -25.46 -23.96 21.29
N GLU A 317 -26.45 -24.83 21.47
CA GLU A 317 -26.21 -26.09 22.20
C GLU A 317 -25.27 -27.04 21.44
N GLY A 318 -24.34 -27.64 22.19
CA GLY A 318 -23.17 -28.32 21.62
C GLY A 318 -22.00 -27.36 21.43
N PRO A 319 -20.82 -27.86 21.03
CA PRO A 319 -19.65 -27.01 20.86
C PRO A 319 -19.69 -26.43 19.44
N LYS A 320 -20.56 -25.44 19.21
CA LYS A 320 -20.90 -24.95 17.87
C LYS A 320 -21.08 -23.43 17.84
N LEU A 321 -20.26 -22.77 17.04
CA LEU A 321 -20.40 -21.35 16.67
C LEU A 321 -21.59 -21.19 15.72
N PHE A 322 -22.36 -20.10 15.85
CA PHE A 322 -23.30 -19.65 14.83
C PHE A 322 -23.02 -18.19 14.49
N TYR A 323 -23.07 -17.80 13.22
CA TYR A 323 -22.92 -16.40 12.81
C TYR A 323 -23.91 -15.95 11.72
N SER A 324 -24.27 -14.66 11.76
CA SER A 324 -25.34 -14.07 10.95
C SER A 324 -25.05 -12.60 10.65
N ASP A 325 -25.48 -12.14 9.47
CA ASP A 325 -25.53 -10.72 9.08
C ASP A 325 -26.85 -10.03 9.50
N ASN A 326 -27.77 -10.77 10.14
CA ASN A 326 -29.11 -10.29 10.42
C ASN A 326 -29.74 -10.92 11.68
N HIS A 327 -30.60 -10.17 12.37
CA HIS A 327 -31.37 -10.67 13.53
C HIS A 327 -32.29 -11.86 13.17
N LEU A 328 -32.71 -12.01 11.92
CA LEU A 328 -33.47 -13.18 11.43
C LEU A 328 -32.66 -14.49 11.45
N GLY A 329 -31.35 -14.46 11.72
CA GLY A 329 -30.57 -15.66 12.03
C GLY A 329 -30.89 -16.25 13.42
N MET A 330 -31.52 -15.47 14.31
CA MET A 330 -31.78 -15.83 15.70
C MET A 330 -33.11 -16.56 15.88
N THR A 331 -33.19 -17.42 16.89
CA THR A 331 -34.38 -18.25 17.14
C THR A 331 -35.26 -17.67 18.25
N ALA A 332 -36.56 -17.54 17.97
CA ALA A 332 -37.58 -17.18 18.94
C ALA A 332 -38.18 -18.41 19.66
N GLY A 333 -38.91 -18.18 20.75
CA GLY A 333 -39.71 -19.21 21.43
C GLY A 333 -39.71 -19.12 22.95
N ILE A 334 -38.70 -18.46 23.54
CA ILE A 334 -38.65 -18.23 24.98
C ILE A 334 -39.75 -17.23 25.38
N ASN A 335 -40.51 -17.57 26.40
CA ASN A 335 -41.57 -16.74 26.95
C ASN A 335 -41.21 -16.43 28.42
N LEU A 336 -41.21 -15.15 28.79
CA LEU A 336 -41.04 -14.71 30.16
C LEU A 336 -42.31 -14.02 30.67
N THR A 337 -42.69 -14.33 31.91
CA THR A 337 -43.73 -13.61 32.64
C THR A 337 -43.06 -12.59 33.56
N TYR A 338 -43.52 -11.35 33.58
CA TYR A 338 -43.10 -10.39 34.59
C TYR A 338 -43.81 -10.67 35.92
N ASN A 339 -43.04 -10.99 36.96
CA ASN A 339 -43.54 -11.12 38.34
C ASN A 339 -42.48 -10.61 39.32
N PRO A 340 -42.66 -9.42 39.94
CA PRO A 340 -41.69 -8.87 40.90
C PRO A 340 -41.66 -9.60 42.25
N GLN A 341 -42.59 -10.54 42.51
CA GLN A 341 -42.59 -11.38 43.72
C GLN A 341 -41.83 -12.69 43.46
N ALA A 342 -40.50 -12.60 43.35
CA ALA A 342 -39.62 -13.73 43.04
C ALA A 342 -39.82 -14.93 43.98
N ASP A 343 -40.02 -14.68 45.28
CA ASP A 343 -40.14 -15.72 46.32
C ASP A 343 -41.41 -16.59 46.22
N THR A 344 -42.35 -16.21 45.35
CA THR A 344 -43.60 -16.94 45.10
C THR A 344 -43.60 -17.73 43.79
N ASP A 345 -42.55 -17.58 42.96
CA ASP A 345 -42.45 -18.30 41.69
C ASP A 345 -41.80 -19.69 41.86
N ILE A 346 -42.36 -20.66 41.13
CA ILE A 346 -41.88 -22.04 41.05
C ILE A 346 -41.57 -22.46 39.59
N SER A 347 -41.63 -21.51 38.65
CA SER A 347 -41.32 -21.71 37.22
C SER A 347 -39.90 -21.27 36.85
N ASP A 348 -39.42 -21.70 35.68
CA ASP A 348 -38.14 -21.25 35.09
C ASP A 348 -38.37 -20.19 34.00
N SER A 349 -39.35 -19.30 34.22
CA SER A 349 -39.91 -18.42 33.19
C SER A 349 -40.24 -17.00 33.65
N THR A 350 -39.69 -16.54 34.78
CA THR A 350 -40.02 -15.24 35.38
C THR A 350 -38.90 -14.21 35.24
N ALA A 351 -39.26 -13.01 34.78
CA ALA A 351 -38.49 -11.80 34.98
C ALA A 351 -38.98 -11.08 36.25
N PHE A 352 -38.17 -11.09 37.31
CA PHE A 352 -38.49 -10.50 38.61
C PHE A 352 -37.94 -9.08 38.79
N SER A 353 -36.99 -8.68 37.97
CA SER A 353 -36.52 -7.29 37.86
C SER A 353 -36.53 -6.90 36.39
N TRP A 354 -36.99 -5.69 36.08
CA TRP A 354 -37.05 -5.17 34.71
C TRP A 354 -36.66 -3.69 34.69
N ARG A 355 -35.73 -3.34 33.79
CA ARG A 355 -35.26 -1.98 33.56
C ARG A 355 -35.16 -1.74 32.07
N TYR A 356 -35.64 -0.59 31.61
CA TYR A 356 -35.54 -0.13 30.23
C TYR A 356 -34.94 1.27 30.20
N ALA A 357 -34.11 1.54 29.21
CA ALA A 357 -33.46 2.83 29.00
C ALA A 357 -33.40 3.17 27.51
N GLU A 358 -33.70 4.42 27.19
CA GLU A 358 -33.37 5.00 25.89
C GLU A 358 -32.24 6.02 26.06
N GLN A 359 -31.35 6.09 25.08
CA GLN A 359 -30.19 6.98 25.08
C GLN A 359 -30.09 7.73 23.75
N LEU A 360 -29.61 8.96 23.80
CA LEU A 360 -29.28 9.71 22.60
C LEU A 360 -28.00 9.10 21.98
N CYS A 361 -28.08 8.76 20.70
CA CYS A 361 -26.96 8.30 19.89
C CYS A 361 -26.88 9.16 18.62
N SER A 362 -25.72 9.16 17.96
CA SER A 362 -25.53 9.78 16.65
C SER A 362 -26.66 9.41 15.69
N ASP A 363 -27.18 10.39 14.97
CA ASP A 363 -28.36 10.23 14.10
C ASP A 363 -28.04 10.42 12.62
N VAL A 364 -26.84 10.93 12.30
CA VAL A 364 -26.29 10.97 10.94
C VAL A 364 -24.88 10.38 10.96
N ILE A 365 -24.60 9.41 10.08
CA ILE A 365 -23.25 8.94 9.79
C ILE A 365 -22.88 9.36 8.37
N ILE A 366 -21.72 9.99 8.23
CA ILE A 366 -21.14 10.39 6.95
C ILE A 366 -19.79 9.71 6.81
N GLN A 367 -19.62 8.89 5.77
CA GLN A 367 -18.30 8.37 5.41
C GLN A 367 -17.82 9.00 4.09
N LYS A 368 -16.50 9.10 3.94
CA LYS A 368 -15.85 9.47 2.68
C LYS A 368 -14.57 8.65 2.45
N ASP A 369 -14.21 8.37 1.21
CA ASP A 369 -12.89 7.84 0.85
C ASP A 369 -12.31 8.53 -0.42
N TYR A 370 -11.24 7.99 -0.98
CA TYR A 370 -10.59 8.42 -2.21
C TYR A 370 -10.15 7.20 -3.03
N ASN A 371 -10.59 7.13 -4.29
CA ASN A 371 -10.11 6.16 -5.27
C ASN A 371 -9.22 6.88 -6.32
N PRO A 372 -7.95 6.47 -6.50
CA PRO A 372 -7.06 7.08 -7.50
C PRO A 372 -7.51 6.91 -8.95
N ASP A 373 -8.37 5.93 -9.25
CA ASP A 373 -8.90 5.69 -10.60
C ASP A 373 -9.98 6.71 -10.99
N ARG A 374 -10.61 7.36 -10.02
CA ARG A 374 -11.69 8.36 -10.19
C ARG A 374 -11.47 9.56 -9.26
N PRO A 375 -10.32 10.26 -9.32
CA PRO A 375 -9.84 11.14 -8.24
C PRO A 375 -10.69 12.40 -8.03
N SER A 376 -11.52 12.78 -9.01
CA SER A 376 -12.47 13.90 -8.91
C SER A 376 -13.86 13.49 -8.41
N TYR A 377 -14.16 12.20 -8.29
CA TYR A 377 -15.44 11.72 -7.76
C TYR A 377 -15.42 11.78 -6.23
N PRO A 378 -16.48 12.27 -5.55
CA PRO A 378 -16.39 12.62 -4.14
C PRO A 378 -16.37 11.42 -3.18
N PHE A 379 -16.77 10.21 -3.61
CA PHE A 379 -16.85 9.00 -2.78
C PHE A 379 -17.34 9.27 -1.36
N LYS A 380 -18.53 9.91 -1.25
CA LYS A 380 -19.17 10.29 0.01
C LYS A 380 -20.52 9.59 0.11
N HIS A 381 -20.75 8.92 1.23
CA HIS A 381 -22.05 8.36 1.59
C HIS A 381 -22.53 8.90 2.92
N GLU A 382 -23.84 8.90 3.11
CA GLU A 382 -24.52 9.52 4.25
C GLU A 382 -25.77 8.70 4.58
N VAL A 383 -25.93 8.36 5.84
CA VAL A 383 -27.12 7.69 6.39
C VAL A 383 -27.66 8.56 7.52
N THR A 384 -28.91 8.98 7.38
CA THR A 384 -29.63 9.84 8.33
C THR A 384 -30.84 9.10 8.88
N GLY A 385 -30.77 8.72 10.16
CA GLY A 385 -31.88 8.09 10.87
C GLY A 385 -33.00 9.08 11.20
N ASP A 386 -34.20 8.59 11.51
CA ASP A 386 -35.41 9.43 11.58
C ASP A 386 -35.47 10.44 12.73
N VAL A 387 -34.66 10.24 13.77
CA VAL A 387 -34.80 10.94 15.06
C VAL A 387 -33.74 12.05 15.21
N HIS A 388 -34.18 13.27 15.52
CA HIS A 388 -33.41 14.52 15.70
C HIS A 388 -32.66 15.04 14.45
N LYS A 389 -31.85 14.22 13.77
CA LYS A 389 -31.07 14.58 12.57
C LYS A 389 -30.10 15.76 12.80
N GLN A 390 -29.42 15.77 13.95
CA GLN A 390 -28.62 16.90 14.47
C GLN A 390 -27.20 16.54 14.93
N HIS A 391 -26.83 15.26 14.95
CA HIS A 391 -25.63 14.73 15.59
C HIS A 391 -24.76 13.94 14.59
N PRO A 392 -24.16 14.61 13.58
CA PRO A 392 -23.37 13.95 12.56
C PRO A 392 -22.01 13.46 13.07
N VAL A 393 -21.65 12.24 12.71
CA VAL A 393 -20.27 11.73 12.78
C VAL A 393 -19.72 11.64 11.36
N TYR A 394 -18.53 12.20 11.14
CA TYR A 394 -17.85 12.19 9.84
C TYR A 394 -16.56 11.37 9.91
N GLU A 395 -16.44 10.38 9.03
CA GLU A 395 -15.23 9.57 8.85
C GLU A 395 -14.66 9.78 7.46
N SER A 396 -13.50 10.44 7.36
CA SER A 396 -12.78 10.65 6.10
C SER A 396 -12.01 9.43 5.59
N TYR A 397 -12.41 8.22 6.01
CA TYR A 397 -11.75 6.96 5.68
C TYR A 397 -12.74 5.78 5.70
N GLY A 398 -13.74 5.83 4.81
CA GLY A 398 -14.85 4.86 4.75
C GLY A 398 -14.48 3.44 4.32
N ARG A 399 -13.28 3.25 3.75
CA ARG A 399 -12.66 1.98 3.33
C ARG A 399 -13.26 1.26 2.12
N TYR A 400 -14.11 1.93 1.35
CA TYR A 400 -14.66 1.47 0.07
C TYR A 400 -13.91 2.04 -1.15
N ARG A 401 -14.12 1.44 -2.34
CA ARG A 401 -13.56 1.93 -3.62
C ARG A 401 -14.62 2.48 -4.59
N ASP A 402 -15.90 2.26 -4.27
CA ASP A 402 -17.05 2.41 -5.16
C ASP A 402 -18.34 2.63 -4.34
N ASP A 403 -19.41 3.01 -5.05
CA ASP A 403 -20.71 3.31 -4.45
C ASP A 403 -21.53 2.05 -4.09
N GLU A 404 -21.03 0.84 -4.38
CA GLU A 404 -21.70 -0.43 -4.09
C GLU A 404 -21.25 -0.98 -2.74
N THR A 405 -19.95 -0.92 -2.45
CA THR A 405 -19.36 -1.23 -1.14
C THR A 405 -19.56 -0.08 -0.13
N GLY A 406 -19.58 1.18 -0.57
CA GLY A 406 -19.60 2.31 0.36
C GLY A 406 -20.94 2.60 1.04
N LYS A 407 -22.06 2.33 0.36
CA LYS A 407 -23.41 2.46 0.96
C LYS A 407 -23.64 1.50 2.13
N PRO A 408 -23.46 0.16 1.98
CA PRO A 408 -23.66 -0.78 3.07
C PRO A 408 -22.71 -0.53 4.24
N PHE A 409 -21.43 -0.22 3.99
CA PHE A 409 -20.51 0.11 5.10
C PHE A 409 -21.00 1.33 5.91
N THR A 410 -21.51 2.37 5.24
CA THR A 410 -22.08 3.54 5.95
C THR A 410 -23.33 3.18 6.76
N GLN A 411 -24.19 2.30 6.23
CA GLN A 411 -25.36 1.75 6.94
C GLN A 411 -24.95 0.92 8.17
N LEU A 412 -23.94 0.06 8.04
CA LEU A 412 -23.41 -0.75 9.14
C LEU A 412 -22.81 0.12 10.25
N ARG A 413 -22.07 1.19 9.91
CA ARG A 413 -21.58 2.18 10.90
C ARG A 413 -22.73 2.91 11.59
N TYR A 414 -23.81 3.24 10.86
CA TYR A 414 -25.02 3.80 11.47
C TYR A 414 -25.65 2.82 12.47
N GLU A 415 -25.91 1.58 12.07
CA GLU A 415 -26.51 0.55 12.95
C GLU A 415 -25.63 0.27 14.19
N GLN A 416 -24.30 0.18 14.03
CA GLN A 416 -23.35 0.09 15.15
C GLN A 416 -23.50 1.23 16.17
N SER A 417 -23.73 2.47 15.70
CA SER A 417 -23.97 3.61 16.60
C SER A 417 -25.35 3.58 17.27
N GLN A 418 -26.33 2.83 16.74
CA GLN A 418 -27.67 2.70 17.34
C GLN A 418 -27.76 1.62 18.43
N ASN A 419 -26.74 0.76 18.59
CA ASN A 419 -26.72 -0.38 19.51
C ASN A 419 -27.18 -0.06 20.95
N GLN A 420 -26.85 1.13 21.47
CA GLN A 420 -27.19 1.55 22.84
C GLN A 420 -28.48 2.39 22.93
N ARG A 421 -29.09 2.79 21.80
CA ARG A 421 -30.23 3.72 21.76
C ARG A 421 -31.45 3.22 22.53
N GLN A 422 -31.73 1.92 22.50
CA GLN A 422 -32.83 1.28 23.23
C GLN A 422 -32.32 -0.02 23.82
N THR A 423 -32.09 -0.04 25.13
CA THR A 423 -31.55 -1.19 25.85
C THR A 423 -32.40 -1.47 27.10
N GLY A 424 -32.35 -2.70 27.58
CA GLY A 424 -32.88 -3.04 28.89
C GLY A 424 -32.04 -4.08 29.60
N THR A 425 -32.27 -4.19 30.90
CA THR A 425 -31.71 -5.24 31.75
C THR A 425 -32.78 -5.85 32.63
N ALA A 426 -32.72 -7.16 32.83
CA ALA A 426 -33.68 -7.88 33.67
C ALA A 426 -33.00 -8.95 34.52
N GLY A 427 -33.52 -9.16 35.73
CA GLY A 427 -33.20 -10.30 36.57
C GLY A 427 -34.24 -11.39 36.35
N THR A 428 -33.79 -12.61 36.03
CA THR A 428 -34.70 -13.74 35.70
C THR A 428 -34.23 -15.05 36.32
N ASN A 429 -35.10 -16.06 36.33
CA ASN A 429 -34.79 -17.45 36.67
C ASN A 429 -34.78 -18.39 35.43
N CYS A 430 -34.76 -17.84 34.21
CA CYS A 430 -34.79 -18.62 32.98
C CYS A 430 -33.39 -18.93 32.44
N PHE A 431 -32.91 -20.17 32.62
CA PHE A 431 -31.59 -20.62 32.12
C PHE A 431 -31.52 -20.81 30.58
N ALA A 432 -32.67 -20.86 29.90
CA ALA A 432 -32.74 -20.97 28.44
C ALA A 432 -32.38 -19.67 27.68
N LEU A 433 -32.34 -18.52 28.38
CA LEU A 433 -31.87 -17.26 27.80
C LEU A 433 -30.38 -17.36 27.47
N MET A 434 -30.01 -17.16 26.20
CA MET A 434 -28.63 -17.04 25.73
C MET A 434 -28.57 -16.14 24.49
N PRO A 435 -27.40 -15.58 24.12
CA PRO A 435 -27.24 -14.84 22.87
C PRO A 435 -27.70 -15.67 21.66
N GLY A 436 -28.24 -15.01 20.64
CA GLY A 436 -28.88 -15.71 19.50
C GLY A 436 -30.33 -16.14 19.76
N LYS A 437 -30.89 -15.84 20.93
CA LYS A 437 -32.32 -16.04 21.23
C LYS A 437 -33.11 -14.73 21.28
N ILE A 438 -34.37 -14.83 20.86
CA ILE A 438 -35.38 -13.79 21.02
C ILE A 438 -36.45 -14.31 21.99
N PHE A 439 -36.70 -13.56 23.07
CA PHE A 439 -37.72 -13.88 24.07
C PHE A 439 -38.89 -12.91 23.99
N THR A 440 -40.08 -13.34 24.42
CA THR A 440 -41.27 -12.47 24.55
C THR A 440 -41.59 -12.26 26.02
N LEU A 441 -41.67 -11.00 26.47
CA LEU A 441 -42.16 -10.66 27.81
C LEU A 441 -43.70 -10.57 27.81
N LYS A 442 -44.33 -11.01 28.89
CA LYS A 442 -45.77 -10.94 29.15
C LYS A 442 -46.06 -10.41 30.56
N ASN A 443 -47.26 -9.89 30.77
CA ASN A 443 -47.80 -9.42 32.06
C ASN A 443 -47.02 -8.26 32.74
N HIS A 444 -46.17 -7.55 32.00
CA HIS A 444 -45.56 -6.31 32.51
C HIS A 444 -46.61 -5.18 32.55
N PRO A 445 -46.68 -4.32 33.59
CA PRO A 445 -47.69 -3.25 33.72
C PRO A 445 -47.67 -2.16 32.65
N SER A 446 -46.69 -2.17 31.74
CA SER A 446 -46.64 -1.29 30.57
C SER A 446 -46.53 -2.13 29.30
N ASP A 447 -47.55 -2.03 28.44
CA ASP A 447 -47.71 -2.83 27.23
C ASP A 447 -46.58 -2.64 26.21
N SER A 448 -45.92 -1.49 26.22
CA SER A 448 -44.74 -1.22 25.39
C SER A 448 -43.56 -2.16 25.68
N MET A 449 -43.60 -2.89 26.81
CA MET A 449 -42.64 -3.93 27.18
C MET A 449 -43.11 -5.35 26.88
N ASN A 450 -44.42 -5.58 26.68
CA ASN A 450 -45.03 -6.90 26.44
C ASN A 450 -44.83 -7.36 24.98
N LYS A 451 -43.56 -7.46 24.55
CA LYS A 451 -43.14 -7.70 23.16
C LYS A 451 -41.90 -8.59 23.06
N ALA A 452 -41.42 -8.79 21.83
CA ALA A 452 -40.19 -9.52 21.53
C ALA A 452 -38.92 -8.69 21.81
N TRP A 453 -37.93 -9.34 22.42
CA TRP A 453 -36.65 -8.77 22.85
C TRP A 453 -35.50 -9.72 22.50
N GLN A 454 -34.43 -9.19 21.92
CA GLN A 454 -33.22 -9.91 21.52
C GLN A 454 -32.22 -9.96 22.68
N VAL A 455 -31.69 -11.14 23.00
CA VAL A 455 -30.66 -11.30 24.03
C VAL A 455 -29.31 -10.82 23.50
N ILE A 456 -28.66 -9.89 24.22
CA ILE A 456 -27.33 -9.36 23.90
C ILE A 456 -26.27 -9.90 24.86
N THR A 457 -26.48 -9.88 26.17
CA THR A 457 -25.61 -10.55 27.15
C THR A 457 -26.44 -11.26 28.21
N VAL A 458 -25.90 -12.33 28.80
CA VAL A 458 -26.48 -13.00 29.98
C VAL A 458 -25.38 -13.38 30.95
N ASN A 459 -25.58 -13.06 32.22
CA ASN A 459 -24.73 -13.52 33.31
C ASN A 459 -25.56 -14.42 34.22
N HIS A 460 -25.32 -15.73 34.12
CA HIS A 460 -25.96 -16.80 34.86
C HIS A 460 -25.16 -17.14 36.11
N HIS A 461 -25.85 -17.43 37.21
CA HIS A 461 -25.24 -17.85 38.46
C HIS A 461 -26.12 -18.93 39.13
N GLY A 462 -25.50 -19.99 39.63
CA GLY A 462 -26.20 -21.09 40.28
C GLY A 462 -25.41 -21.67 41.44
N ILE A 463 -26.11 -21.95 42.55
CA ILE A 463 -25.52 -22.49 43.79
C ILE A 463 -26.28 -23.77 44.19
N GLN A 464 -25.54 -24.81 44.55
CA GLN A 464 -26.05 -26.14 44.92
C GLN A 464 -25.39 -26.59 46.25
N PRO A 465 -25.79 -26.05 47.42
CA PRO A 465 -25.08 -26.25 48.69
C PRO A 465 -25.00 -27.72 49.14
N LEU A 466 -26.01 -28.52 48.81
CA LEU A 466 -26.06 -29.95 49.12
C LEU A 466 -24.90 -30.78 48.53
N ALA A 467 -24.09 -30.20 47.62
CA ALA A 467 -22.90 -30.83 47.07
C ALA A 467 -21.68 -30.85 48.02
N ASP A 468 -21.54 -29.93 48.98
CA ASP A 468 -20.36 -29.89 49.89
C ASP A 468 -20.67 -30.32 51.35
N ASN A 469 -21.90 -30.77 51.61
CA ASN A 469 -22.46 -31.07 52.94
C ASN A 469 -22.72 -29.82 53.82
N GLY A 470 -22.53 -28.61 53.30
CA GLY A 470 -22.96 -27.37 53.94
C GLY A 470 -24.47 -27.33 54.07
N GLY A 471 -24.97 -27.32 55.31
CA GLY A 471 -26.39 -27.20 55.59
C GLY A 471 -26.93 -25.85 55.11
N GLY A 472 -27.73 -25.87 54.04
CA GLY A 472 -28.24 -24.67 53.40
C GLY A 472 -29.57 -24.89 52.68
N GLU A 473 -30.13 -23.79 52.19
CA GLU A 473 -31.36 -23.80 51.39
C GLU A 473 -31.12 -24.50 50.03
N GLY A 474 -32.18 -25.06 49.43
CA GLY A 474 -32.08 -25.88 48.21
C GLY A 474 -31.53 -25.13 46.99
N THR A 475 -31.13 -25.89 45.96
CA THR A 475 -30.47 -25.39 44.73
C THR A 475 -31.10 -24.11 44.18
N LYS A 476 -30.30 -23.04 44.07
CA LYS A 476 -30.74 -21.73 43.57
C LYS A 476 -30.13 -21.43 42.21
N PHE A 477 -30.88 -20.70 41.39
CA PHE A 477 -30.42 -20.16 40.11
C PHE A 477 -31.00 -18.76 39.89
N SER A 478 -30.20 -17.87 39.33
CA SER A 478 -30.65 -16.61 38.75
C SER A 478 -29.75 -16.19 37.60
N ASN A 479 -30.24 -15.28 36.76
CA ASN A 479 -29.39 -14.57 35.81
C ASN A 479 -29.76 -13.10 35.69
N THR A 480 -28.82 -12.31 35.16
CA THR A 480 -29.07 -10.97 34.65
C THR A 480 -28.89 -10.99 33.14
N VAL A 481 -29.93 -10.61 32.39
CA VAL A 481 -29.92 -10.49 30.93
C VAL A 481 -29.90 -9.02 30.51
N GLN A 482 -29.12 -8.68 29.48
CA GLN A 482 -29.20 -7.43 28.74
C GLN A 482 -29.82 -7.69 27.36
N PHE A 483 -30.72 -6.82 26.92
CA PHE A 483 -31.49 -7.01 25.68
C PHE A 483 -31.77 -5.70 24.94
N ILE A 484 -32.14 -5.83 23.66
CA ILE A 484 -32.64 -4.74 22.79
C ILE A 484 -33.95 -5.18 22.09
N PRO A 485 -34.74 -4.28 21.45
CA PRO A 485 -35.95 -4.66 20.73
C PRO A 485 -35.70 -5.76 19.69
N GLY A 486 -36.54 -6.81 19.68
CA GLY A 486 -36.30 -8.06 18.94
C GLY A 486 -36.28 -7.98 17.40
N THR A 487 -36.44 -6.79 16.83
CA THR A 487 -36.47 -6.52 15.38
C THR A 487 -35.41 -5.48 14.97
N ARG A 488 -34.36 -5.30 15.76
CA ARG A 488 -33.23 -4.42 15.43
C ARG A 488 -32.01 -5.22 15.04
N GLU A 489 -31.26 -4.71 14.08
CA GLU A 489 -29.93 -5.21 13.78
C GLU A 489 -28.95 -4.74 14.86
N TRP A 490 -28.61 -5.62 15.80
CA TRP A 490 -27.44 -5.43 16.64
C TRP A 490 -26.18 -5.75 15.83
N ARG A 491 -25.23 -4.82 15.81
CA ARG A 491 -23.95 -4.98 15.10
C ARG A 491 -22.81 -5.09 16.08
N PRO A 492 -21.77 -5.91 15.83
CA PRO A 492 -20.60 -5.95 16.70
C PRO A 492 -19.97 -4.55 16.79
N PRO A 493 -19.49 -4.11 17.97
CA PRO A 493 -18.73 -2.88 18.10
C PRO A 493 -17.53 -2.88 17.15
N TYR A 494 -17.34 -1.78 16.41
CA TYR A 494 -16.27 -1.63 15.43
C TYR A 494 -14.89 -1.81 16.08
N ARG A 495 -14.10 -2.75 15.56
CA ARG A 495 -12.71 -2.99 15.95
C ARG A 495 -11.79 -2.27 14.97
N PHE A 496 -10.91 -1.40 15.49
CA PHE A 496 -9.83 -0.82 14.70
C PHE A 496 -8.88 -1.93 14.21
N ARG A 497 -8.26 -1.72 13.05
CA ARG A 497 -7.21 -2.64 12.55
C ARG A 497 -5.92 -2.44 13.33
N PRO A 498 -5.08 -3.48 13.49
CA PRO A 498 -3.69 -3.25 13.78
C PRO A 498 -3.12 -2.31 12.70
N GLN A 499 -2.52 -1.21 13.14
CA GLN A 499 -1.77 -0.33 12.25
C GLN A 499 -0.39 -0.94 11.98
N ALA A 500 0.23 -0.56 10.87
CA ALA A 500 1.63 -0.90 10.64
C ALA A 500 2.52 -0.22 11.71
N ASP A 501 3.45 -0.98 12.30
CA ASP A 501 4.41 -0.46 13.29
C ASP A 501 5.37 0.60 12.69
N GLY A 502 5.52 0.61 11.37
CA GLY A 502 6.39 1.48 10.59
C GLY A 502 6.41 1.06 9.11
N ASP A 503 7.35 1.61 8.36
CA ASP A 503 7.62 1.18 6.98
C ASP A 503 8.32 -0.19 6.96
N GLU A 504 8.07 -1.00 5.93
CA GLU A 504 8.62 -2.35 5.79
C GLU A 504 9.37 -2.54 4.48
N LEU A 505 10.36 -3.44 4.47
CA LEU A 505 11.04 -3.85 3.24
C LEU A 505 10.26 -4.96 2.54
N ALA A 506 10.19 -4.85 1.21
CA ALA A 506 9.64 -5.88 0.33
C ALA A 506 10.49 -5.99 -0.95
N THR A 507 10.36 -7.10 -1.66
CA THR A 507 11.06 -7.33 -2.94
C THR A 507 10.07 -7.25 -4.10
N ILE A 508 10.43 -6.56 -5.18
CA ILE A 508 9.59 -6.51 -6.40
C ILE A 508 9.54 -7.89 -7.06
N VAL A 509 8.35 -8.33 -7.46
CA VAL A 509 8.11 -9.65 -8.06
C VAL A 509 7.22 -9.56 -9.31
N GLY A 510 7.16 -10.64 -10.09
CA GLY A 510 6.41 -10.69 -11.34
C GLY A 510 6.31 -12.10 -11.91
N PRO A 511 5.94 -12.26 -13.19
CA PRO A 511 6.02 -13.51 -13.91
C PRO A 511 7.48 -13.97 -14.08
N ASP A 512 7.68 -15.26 -14.27
CA ASP A 512 9.00 -15.81 -14.61
C ASP A 512 9.46 -15.32 -16.00
N GLY A 513 10.77 -15.16 -16.18
CA GLY A 513 11.38 -14.65 -17.41
C GLY A 513 11.26 -13.14 -17.65
N GLU A 514 10.58 -12.38 -16.77
CA GLU A 514 10.46 -10.92 -16.89
C GLU A 514 11.39 -10.13 -15.94
N GLU A 515 11.80 -8.94 -16.40
CA GLU A 515 12.55 -7.97 -15.57
C GLU A 515 11.64 -6.88 -14.97
N ILE A 516 10.53 -6.58 -15.63
CA ILE A 516 9.65 -5.44 -15.30
C ILE A 516 8.21 -5.93 -15.39
N TYR A 517 7.45 -5.78 -14.31
CA TYR A 517 6.03 -6.13 -14.29
C TYR A 517 5.23 -5.05 -13.58
N THR A 518 4.40 -4.36 -14.36
CA THR A 518 3.67 -3.17 -13.91
C THR A 518 2.32 -3.04 -14.62
N ASN A 519 1.40 -2.29 -14.03
CA ASN A 519 0.12 -1.94 -14.64
C ASN A 519 0.18 -0.57 -15.36
N GLU A 520 -0.94 -0.14 -15.95
CA GLU A 520 -1.10 1.12 -16.67
C GLU A 520 -0.76 2.39 -15.84
N GLN A 521 -0.68 2.28 -14.51
CA GLN A 521 -0.39 3.39 -13.59
C GLN A 521 1.06 3.38 -13.05
N GLY A 522 1.92 2.45 -13.50
CA GLY A 522 3.26 2.27 -12.94
C GLY A 522 3.28 1.57 -11.56
N ALA A 523 2.17 0.95 -11.14
CA ALA A 523 2.10 0.16 -9.92
C ALA A 523 2.74 -1.23 -10.14
N VAL A 524 3.30 -1.82 -9.08
CA VAL A 524 4.11 -3.05 -9.11
C VAL A 524 3.51 -4.15 -8.23
N LYS A 525 4.07 -5.37 -8.29
CA LYS A 525 3.83 -6.42 -7.29
C LYS A 525 5.02 -6.50 -6.33
N VAL A 526 4.75 -6.79 -5.06
CA VAL A 526 5.77 -6.92 -4.01
C VAL A 526 5.59 -8.22 -3.24
N TYR A 527 6.70 -8.82 -2.82
CA TYR A 527 6.71 -9.93 -1.86
C TYR A 527 7.26 -9.42 -0.53
N PHE A 528 6.43 -9.46 0.51
CA PHE A 528 6.81 -9.08 1.85
C PHE A 528 7.58 -10.21 2.54
N HIS A 529 8.71 -9.89 3.17
CA HIS A 529 9.58 -10.91 3.79
C HIS A 529 8.97 -11.61 5.02
N TRP A 530 7.85 -11.08 5.54
CA TRP A 530 7.06 -11.69 6.61
C TRP A 530 5.93 -12.60 6.13
N ASP A 531 5.59 -12.61 4.83
CA ASP A 531 4.59 -13.55 4.33
C ASP A 531 5.14 -14.97 4.32
N ARG A 532 4.34 -15.90 4.86
CA ARG A 532 4.67 -17.31 5.08
C ARG A 532 3.89 -18.25 4.16
N TYR A 533 2.93 -17.71 3.40
CA TYR A 533 1.95 -18.48 2.63
C TYR A 533 1.92 -18.11 1.14
N GLY A 534 2.17 -16.83 0.80
CA GLY A 534 2.33 -16.39 -0.57
C GLY A 534 3.58 -16.95 -1.26
N LYS A 535 3.63 -16.78 -2.58
CA LYS A 535 4.82 -17.09 -3.40
C LYS A 535 5.50 -15.80 -3.85
N PRO A 536 6.83 -15.76 -4.01
CA PRO A 536 7.56 -14.60 -4.51
C PRO A 536 7.42 -14.44 -6.04
N ASP A 537 6.18 -14.37 -6.53
CA ASP A 537 5.81 -14.20 -7.93
C ASP A 537 4.69 -13.14 -8.10
N HIS A 538 4.20 -12.94 -9.33
CA HIS A 538 3.12 -12.00 -9.67
C HIS A 538 1.81 -12.13 -8.85
N SER A 539 1.61 -13.22 -8.10
CA SER A 539 0.47 -13.43 -7.18
C SER A 539 0.72 -12.96 -5.74
N ALA A 540 1.94 -12.53 -5.37
CA ALA A 540 2.32 -12.20 -3.98
C ALA A 540 1.42 -11.13 -3.30
N SER A 541 1.02 -10.09 -4.03
CA SER A 541 0.32 -8.93 -3.48
C SER A 541 -0.78 -8.38 -4.39
N CYS A 542 -1.54 -7.41 -3.88
CA CYS A 542 -2.27 -6.46 -4.71
C CYS A 542 -1.31 -5.63 -5.60
N TRP A 543 -1.86 -4.78 -6.48
CA TRP A 543 -1.03 -3.77 -7.17
C TRP A 543 -0.66 -2.65 -6.19
N VAL A 544 0.63 -2.47 -5.94
CA VAL A 544 1.17 -1.46 -5.02
C VAL A 544 1.66 -0.27 -5.83
N ARG A 545 1.07 0.92 -5.59
CA ARG A 545 1.49 2.16 -6.27
C ARG A 545 2.89 2.57 -5.82
N VAL A 546 3.63 3.22 -6.71
CA VAL A 546 5.00 3.72 -6.45
C VAL A 546 4.96 5.24 -6.37
N ALA A 547 5.52 5.80 -5.29
CA ALA A 547 5.73 7.24 -5.16
C ALA A 547 6.82 7.72 -6.12
N MET A 548 6.47 8.63 -7.02
CA MET A 548 7.43 9.31 -7.90
C MET A 548 7.84 10.65 -7.26
N GLY A 549 9.11 11.03 -7.37
CA GLY A 549 9.61 12.29 -6.79
C GLY A 549 8.97 13.57 -7.35
N TRP A 550 8.35 13.48 -8.54
CA TRP A 550 7.51 14.53 -9.12
C TRP A 550 6.54 13.92 -10.14
N ASN A 551 5.31 14.43 -10.24
CA ASN A 551 4.28 13.94 -11.17
C ASN A 551 3.32 15.05 -11.63
N GLY A 552 2.56 14.76 -12.69
CA GLY A 552 1.56 15.67 -13.25
C GLY A 552 0.79 15.05 -14.42
N GLY A 553 -0.09 15.83 -15.04
CA GLY A 553 -0.93 15.40 -16.17
C GLY A 553 -0.13 15.21 -17.47
N GLY A 554 0.58 14.08 -17.59
CA GLY A 554 1.43 13.78 -18.75
C GLY A 554 2.89 14.26 -18.61
N TYR A 555 3.35 14.59 -17.41
CA TYR A 555 4.72 15.01 -17.12
C TYR A 555 5.17 14.59 -15.71
N GLY A 556 6.47 14.67 -15.44
CA GLY A 556 7.08 14.32 -14.14
C GLY A 556 8.20 13.31 -14.28
N PHE A 557 8.53 12.62 -13.18
CA PHE A 557 9.46 11.49 -13.17
C PHE A 557 8.72 10.17 -13.39
N SER A 558 9.36 9.25 -14.11
CA SER A 558 8.89 7.86 -14.26
C SER A 558 10.09 6.92 -14.20
N ALA A 559 10.18 6.16 -13.10
CA ALA A 559 11.21 5.15 -12.87
C ALA A 559 10.58 4.01 -12.07
N VAL A 560 10.00 3.03 -12.78
CA VAL A 560 9.33 1.88 -12.15
C VAL A 560 10.38 0.88 -11.64
N PRO A 561 10.33 0.45 -10.37
CA PRO A 561 11.21 -0.58 -9.83
C PRO A 561 11.14 -1.91 -10.60
N ARG A 562 12.30 -2.55 -10.80
CA ARG A 562 12.43 -3.84 -11.51
C ARG A 562 12.33 -5.04 -10.57
N ILE A 563 11.95 -6.18 -11.12
CA ILE A 563 11.85 -7.47 -10.41
C ILE A 563 13.19 -7.82 -9.75
N GLY A 564 13.14 -8.23 -8.48
CA GLY A 564 14.31 -8.50 -7.64
C GLY A 564 14.92 -7.29 -6.94
N GLN A 565 14.46 -6.06 -7.21
CA GLN A 565 14.84 -4.87 -6.43
C GLN A 565 14.15 -4.84 -5.06
N GLU A 566 14.75 -4.15 -4.11
CA GLU A 566 14.25 -3.98 -2.75
C GLU A 566 13.63 -2.58 -2.59
N VAL A 567 12.45 -2.53 -1.97
CA VAL A 567 11.64 -1.32 -1.82
C VAL A 567 11.14 -1.14 -0.41
N ILE A 568 11.02 0.12 -0.02
CA ILE A 568 10.38 0.56 1.22
C ILE A 568 8.89 0.70 0.94
N VAL A 569 8.06 0.01 1.71
CA VAL A 569 6.60 0.03 1.65
C VAL A 569 6.06 0.74 2.90
N SER A 570 5.42 1.88 2.68
CA SER A 570 4.63 2.59 3.68
C SER A 570 3.16 2.21 3.58
N TYR A 571 2.37 2.59 4.59
CA TYR A 571 0.95 2.25 4.70
C TYR A 571 0.09 3.51 4.85
N LEU A 572 -0.86 3.73 3.93
CA LEU A 572 -1.69 4.93 3.91
C LEU A 572 -2.59 4.99 5.15
N ASN A 573 -2.48 6.07 5.94
CA ASN A 573 -3.12 6.20 7.27
C ASN A 573 -2.74 5.08 8.27
N GLY A 574 -1.59 4.42 8.07
CA GLY A 574 -1.16 3.25 8.84
C GLY A 574 -1.92 1.96 8.50
N ASP A 575 -2.74 1.96 7.45
CA ASP A 575 -3.58 0.84 7.05
C ASP A 575 -2.78 -0.26 6.33
N ILE A 576 -2.63 -1.41 6.99
CA ILE A 576 -1.99 -2.63 6.48
C ILE A 576 -2.55 -3.15 5.15
N ASP A 577 -3.76 -2.74 4.76
CA ASP A 577 -4.40 -3.12 3.50
C ASP A 577 -4.17 -2.10 2.37
N ARG A 578 -3.53 -0.96 2.66
CA ARG A 578 -3.18 0.08 1.66
C ARG A 578 -1.67 0.36 1.61
N PRO A 579 -0.84 -0.63 1.22
CA PRO A 579 0.57 -0.43 0.96
C PRO A 579 0.81 0.55 -0.20
N ILE A 580 1.91 1.29 -0.11
CA ILE A 580 2.45 2.17 -1.15
C ILE A 580 3.98 2.13 -1.08
N VAL A 581 4.66 1.93 -2.21
CA VAL A 581 6.13 2.01 -2.28
C VAL A 581 6.54 3.48 -2.18
N THR A 582 7.40 3.81 -1.22
CA THR A 582 7.85 5.17 -0.92
C THR A 582 9.36 5.39 -1.14
N GLY A 583 10.13 4.31 -1.28
CA GLY A 583 11.57 4.37 -1.55
C GLY A 583 12.13 3.06 -2.07
N CYS A 584 13.41 3.07 -2.45
CA CYS A 584 14.19 1.91 -2.90
C CYS A 584 15.50 1.84 -2.12
N THR A 585 16.02 0.64 -1.86
CA THR A 585 17.27 0.41 -1.13
C THR A 585 18.26 -0.44 -1.93
N TYR A 586 19.54 -0.10 -1.82
CA TYR A 586 20.62 -0.98 -2.28
C TYR A 586 20.93 -2.03 -1.20
N ASN A 587 21.19 -3.26 -1.62
CA ASN A 587 21.46 -4.39 -0.73
C ASN A 587 22.56 -5.31 -1.31
N GLY A 588 22.85 -6.44 -0.65
CA GLY A 588 23.90 -7.36 -1.08
C GLY A 588 23.70 -8.03 -2.46
N ARG A 589 22.52 -7.90 -3.06
CA ARG A 589 22.22 -8.36 -4.43
C ARG A 589 22.19 -7.19 -5.42
N ASN A 590 21.58 -6.08 -5.03
CA ASN A 590 21.41 -4.87 -5.84
C ASN A 590 22.36 -3.80 -5.31
N GLY A 591 23.61 -3.78 -5.81
CA GLY A 591 24.61 -2.80 -5.41
C GLY A 591 24.39 -1.40 -6.03
N PRO A 592 24.96 -0.34 -5.44
CA PRO A 592 24.94 1.00 -6.03
C PRO A 592 25.75 1.07 -7.34
N PRO A 593 25.42 2.01 -8.25
CA PRO A 593 26.14 2.17 -9.53
C PRO A 593 27.58 2.69 -9.37
N SER A 594 27.89 3.28 -8.22
CA SER A 594 29.21 3.86 -7.89
C SER A 594 29.87 3.08 -6.75
N SER A 595 31.19 2.92 -6.80
CA SER A 595 31.97 2.15 -5.83
C SER A 595 32.22 2.94 -4.54
N PHE A 596 31.29 2.89 -3.60
CA PHE A 596 31.44 3.50 -2.27
C PHE A 596 32.37 2.66 -1.35
N PRO A 597 33.16 3.31 -0.46
CA PRO A 597 33.24 4.74 -0.19
C PRO A 597 34.20 5.52 -1.12
N GLY A 598 34.79 4.88 -2.14
CA GLY A 598 35.71 5.55 -3.07
C GLY A 598 35.05 6.70 -3.84
N SER A 599 33.90 6.43 -4.44
CA SER A 599 33.07 7.39 -5.21
C SER A 599 32.21 8.33 -4.33
N LYS A 600 32.63 8.64 -3.10
CA LYS A 600 31.82 9.44 -2.13
C LYS A 600 31.46 10.87 -2.60
N THR A 601 32.15 11.40 -3.60
CA THR A 601 31.96 12.72 -4.22
C THR A 601 31.18 12.66 -5.53
N GLN A 602 30.65 11.48 -5.91
CA GLN A 602 29.96 11.28 -7.18
C GLN A 602 28.44 11.16 -7.00
N THR A 603 27.70 11.96 -7.76
CA THR A 603 26.24 11.85 -7.90
C THR A 603 25.93 11.29 -9.29
N ALA A 604 25.19 10.18 -9.39
CA ALA A 604 24.91 9.52 -10.68
C ALA A 604 23.46 9.06 -10.81
N PHE A 605 22.87 9.36 -11.98
CA PHE A 605 21.64 8.74 -12.47
C PHE A 605 22.00 7.76 -13.59
N ARG A 606 22.10 6.47 -13.24
CA ARG A 606 22.40 5.37 -14.18
C ARG A 606 21.16 4.50 -14.41
N THR A 607 20.85 4.26 -15.68
CA THR A 607 19.82 3.33 -16.15
C THR A 607 20.47 2.06 -16.68
N GLN A 608 19.76 0.93 -16.70
CA GLN A 608 20.25 -0.31 -17.32
C GLN A 608 19.47 -0.58 -18.62
N THR A 609 20.11 -1.16 -19.63
CA THR A 609 19.42 -1.80 -20.75
C THR A 609 18.37 -2.80 -20.24
N HIS A 610 17.31 -3.05 -21.01
CA HIS A 610 16.31 -4.07 -20.70
C HIS A 610 16.57 -5.31 -21.57
N LYS A 611 16.65 -6.50 -20.95
CA LYS A 611 16.94 -7.78 -21.62
C LYS A 611 18.22 -7.74 -22.47
N GLY A 612 19.26 -7.08 -21.95
CA GLY A 612 20.58 -6.94 -22.57
C GLY A 612 21.54 -6.11 -21.73
N ASP A 613 22.79 -6.02 -22.16
CA ASP A 613 23.86 -5.31 -21.46
C ASP A 613 23.88 -3.79 -21.74
N GLY A 614 24.59 -3.05 -20.90
CA GLY A 614 24.84 -1.61 -21.07
C GLY A 614 23.96 -0.68 -20.22
N PHE A 615 24.27 0.62 -20.30
CA PHE A 615 23.66 1.66 -19.46
C PHE A 615 23.67 3.04 -20.12
N ASN A 616 22.67 3.87 -19.81
CA ASN A 616 22.76 5.32 -20.00
C ASN A 616 23.02 5.99 -18.65
N GLU A 617 23.90 6.99 -18.60
CA GLU A 617 24.29 7.67 -17.37
C GLU A 617 24.38 9.20 -17.54
N LEU A 618 23.92 9.91 -16.51
CA LEU A 618 24.36 11.27 -16.19
C LEU A 618 25.05 11.22 -14.82
N ARG A 619 26.33 11.60 -14.75
CA ARG A 619 27.16 11.58 -13.54
C ARG A 619 27.86 12.92 -13.34
N PHE A 620 27.91 13.34 -12.09
CA PHE A 620 28.65 14.50 -11.59
C PHE A 620 29.76 14.01 -10.66
N GLU A 621 30.93 14.62 -10.76
CA GLU A 621 32.06 14.48 -9.82
C GLU A 621 32.32 15.85 -9.18
N ASP A 622 32.32 15.91 -7.86
CA ASP A 622 32.51 17.14 -7.09
C ASP A 622 33.89 17.22 -6.38
N GLU A 623 34.76 16.20 -6.51
CA GLU A 623 36.12 16.22 -5.95
C GLU A 623 36.96 17.39 -6.50
N ASN A 624 37.61 18.12 -5.59
CA ASN A 624 38.21 19.42 -5.92
C ASN A 624 39.40 19.31 -6.89
N GLY A 625 39.33 20.05 -8.01
CA GLY A 625 40.32 20.00 -9.08
C GLY A 625 40.16 18.81 -10.03
N LYS A 626 39.05 18.06 -9.90
CA LYS A 626 38.69 16.91 -10.74
C LYS A 626 37.22 16.93 -11.19
N GLN A 627 36.53 18.07 -11.03
CA GLN A 627 35.10 18.14 -11.28
C GLN A 627 34.76 17.81 -12.73
N GLU A 628 33.73 16.97 -12.90
CA GLU A 628 33.34 16.40 -14.19
C GLU A 628 31.81 16.35 -14.30
N VAL A 629 31.27 16.65 -15.49
CA VAL A 629 29.91 16.26 -15.88
C VAL A 629 30.04 15.24 -17.00
N PHE A 630 29.75 13.98 -16.68
CA PHE A 630 29.82 12.86 -17.60
C PHE A 630 28.42 12.47 -18.09
N MET A 631 28.26 12.32 -19.40
CA MET A 631 27.00 11.92 -20.04
C MET A 631 27.26 10.79 -21.02
N HIS A 632 26.58 9.66 -20.82
CA HIS A 632 26.71 8.46 -21.64
C HIS A 632 25.35 8.03 -22.18
N ALA A 633 25.24 7.96 -23.51
CA ALA A 633 24.14 7.32 -24.21
C ALA A 633 24.60 5.98 -24.75
N GLN A 634 23.88 4.90 -24.45
CA GLN A 634 24.25 3.54 -24.86
C GLN A 634 24.10 3.30 -26.38
N LYS A 635 23.37 4.18 -27.07
CA LYS A 635 23.10 4.09 -28.51
C LYS A 635 22.89 5.46 -29.15
N ASP A 636 21.65 5.93 -29.24
CA ASP A 636 21.29 7.16 -29.95
C ASP A 636 21.16 8.34 -28.95
N MET A 637 21.81 9.48 -29.24
CA MET A 637 21.66 10.71 -28.48
C MET A 637 21.00 11.79 -29.34
N ASN A 638 19.78 12.19 -28.98
CA ASN A 638 19.01 13.22 -29.69
C ASN A 638 18.86 14.47 -28.82
N THR A 639 19.31 15.63 -29.32
CA THR A 639 19.18 16.93 -28.64
C THR A 639 18.36 17.88 -29.50
N VAL A 640 17.16 18.24 -29.04
CA VAL A 640 16.25 19.17 -29.73
C VAL A 640 16.10 20.43 -28.88
N VAL A 641 16.40 21.59 -29.48
CA VAL A 641 16.24 22.91 -28.86
C VAL A 641 15.32 23.74 -29.76
N GLN A 642 14.26 24.30 -29.20
CA GLN A 642 13.18 24.98 -29.95
C GLN A 642 13.43 26.48 -30.17
N ASN A 643 14.50 27.02 -29.60
CA ASN A 643 14.94 28.41 -29.70
C ASN A 643 16.48 28.42 -29.68
N ASP A 644 17.13 29.24 -28.86
CA ASP A 644 18.58 29.37 -28.81
C ASP A 644 19.31 28.23 -28.08
N ARG A 645 20.43 27.77 -28.65
CA ARG A 645 21.45 26.96 -27.96
C ARG A 645 22.76 27.74 -27.93
N SER A 646 23.23 28.07 -26.73
CA SER A 646 24.61 28.55 -26.51
C SER A 646 25.53 27.41 -26.10
N THR A 647 26.84 27.60 -26.28
CA THR A 647 27.89 26.71 -25.77
C THR A 647 29.14 27.56 -25.58
N SER A 648 29.81 27.45 -24.42
CA SER A 648 31.00 28.21 -24.08
C SER A 648 32.00 27.30 -23.37
N VAL A 649 33.25 27.33 -23.81
CA VAL A 649 34.34 26.50 -23.30
C VAL A 649 35.55 27.40 -23.11
N ALA A 650 35.97 27.59 -21.85
CA ALA A 650 37.04 28.53 -21.51
C ALA A 650 38.47 27.98 -21.75
N ALA A 651 38.58 26.70 -22.09
CA ALA A 651 39.81 26.01 -22.44
C ALA A 651 39.64 25.32 -23.81
N ASN A 652 39.81 24.00 -23.89
CA ASN A 652 39.78 23.25 -25.15
C ASN A 652 38.43 22.55 -25.35
N HIS A 653 37.92 22.59 -26.58
CA HIS A 653 36.82 21.74 -27.04
C HIS A 653 37.35 20.74 -28.08
N THR A 654 37.08 19.45 -27.86
CA THR A 654 37.42 18.37 -28.79
C THR A 654 36.14 17.64 -29.16
N GLU A 655 35.88 17.51 -30.46
CA GLU A 655 34.83 16.66 -31.02
C GLU A 655 35.48 15.55 -31.85
N THR A 656 34.88 14.37 -31.89
CA THR A 656 35.36 13.25 -32.72
C THR A 656 34.18 12.43 -33.19
N VAL A 657 33.94 12.45 -34.50
CA VAL A 657 32.84 11.73 -35.15
C VAL A 657 33.45 10.58 -35.95
N GLY A 658 33.33 9.35 -35.44
CA GLY A 658 33.93 8.16 -36.06
C GLY A 658 33.31 7.68 -37.38
N GLN A 659 32.37 8.45 -37.96
CA GLN A 659 31.70 8.18 -39.24
C GLN A 659 31.42 9.50 -39.98
N ASN A 660 30.16 9.94 -40.06
CA ASN A 660 29.75 11.11 -40.85
C ASN A 660 29.19 12.22 -39.96
N GLN A 661 29.64 13.46 -40.19
CA GLN A 661 29.05 14.67 -39.61
C GLN A 661 28.32 15.45 -40.72
N SER A 662 27.16 16.01 -40.40
CA SER A 662 26.40 16.88 -41.30
C SER A 662 25.91 18.11 -40.54
N VAL A 663 26.11 19.29 -41.11
CA VAL A 663 25.72 20.58 -40.54
C VAL A 663 24.88 21.30 -41.60
N THR A 664 23.73 21.82 -41.20
CA THR A 664 22.84 22.61 -42.07
C THR A 664 22.38 23.81 -41.27
N VAL A 665 22.64 25.02 -41.78
CA VAL A 665 22.25 26.29 -41.15
C VAL A 665 21.25 26.96 -42.09
N GLY A 666 20.06 27.29 -41.57
CA GLY A 666 18.98 27.92 -42.34
C GLY A 666 19.10 29.43 -42.52
N GLY A 667 20.18 30.02 -42.00
CA GLY A 667 20.51 31.44 -42.05
C GLY A 667 22.04 31.62 -42.16
N GLU A 668 22.59 32.62 -41.51
CA GLU A 668 24.03 32.89 -41.53
C GLU A 668 24.84 31.88 -40.69
N GLN A 669 25.99 31.43 -41.20
CA GLN A 669 27.02 30.71 -40.44
C GLN A 669 28.33 31.49 -40.45
N THR A 670 28.68 32.10 -39.33
CA THR A 670 29.93 32.83 -39.13
C THR A 670 30.91 32.04 -38.26
N THR A 671 32.21 32.15 -38.53
CA THR A 671 33.28 31.44 -37.79
C THR A 671 34.53 32.30 -37.70
N ALA A 672 34.81 32.82 -36.50
CA ALA A 672 36.02 33.57 -36.20
C ALA A 672 37.04 32.70 -35.45
N VAL A 673 38.32 32.83 -35.79
CA VAL A 673 39.45 32.19 -35.10
C VAL A 673 40.52 33.25 -34.91
N GLN A 674 41.04 33.42 -33.68
CA GLN A 674 42.01 34.47 -33.34
C GLN A 674 43.46 34.11 -33.72
N ALA A 675 43.74 32.82 -33.86
CA ALA A 675 45.02 32.25 -34.29
C ALA A 675 44.78 31.34 -35.51
N ASP A 676 45.57 30.27 -35.67
CA ASP A 676 45.56 29.44 -36.87
C ASP A 676 44.29 28.60 -37.03
N LYS A 677 43.71 28.60 -38.25
CA LYS A 677 42.61 27.70 -38.65
C LYS A 677 43.13 26.66 -39.63
N ASN A 678 43.50 25.49 -39.12
CA ASN A 678 43.95 24.36 -39.94
C ASN A 678 42.74 23.53 -40.42
N ILE A 679 42.71 23.18 -41.71
CA ILE A 679 41.69 22.29 -42.31
C ILE A 679 42.45 21.23 -43.13
N SER A 680 42.25 19.96 -42.79
CA SER A 680 42.81 18.83 -43.55
C SER A 680 41.68 17.98 -44.12
N VAL A 681 41.66 17.78 -45.44
CA VAL A 681 40.68 16.94 -46.14
C VAL A 681 41.44 15.92 -46.98
N PHE A 682 41.37 14.65 -46.57
CA PHE A 682 42.08 13.54 -47.22
C PHE A 682 41.27 12.85 -48.34
N GLY A 683 40.01 13.27 -48.52
CA GLY A 683 39.17 12.93 -49.66
C GLY A 683 38.99 14.12 -50.61
N LYS A 684 37.79 14.31 -51.13
CA LYS A 684 37.45 15.45 -51.99
C LYS A 684 36.92 16.62 -51.15
N MET A 685 37.57 17.77 -51.23
CA MET A 685 36.97 19.05 -50.86
C MET A 685 36.11 19.58 -52.02
N LYS A 686 34.95 20.17 -51.72
CA LYS A 686 34.07 20.83 -52.69
C LYS A 686 33.46 22.08 -52.02
N THR A 687 33.62 23.23 -52.66
CA THR A 687 32.97 24.47 -52.26
C THR A 687 32.11 24.94 -53.42
N GLU A 688 30.84 25.24 -53.17
CA GLU A 688 29.92 25.84 -54.13
C GLU A 688 29.31 27.08 -53.49
N VAL A 689 29.36 28.20 -54.22
CA VAL A 689 28.80 29.49 -53.82
C VAL A 689 27.98 29.99 -55.00
N LEU A 690 26.76 30.46 -54.74
CA LEU A 690 25.81 30.88 -55.77
C LEU A 690 26.06 32.33 -56.25
N ASP A 691 26.66 33.14 -55.38
CA ASP A 691 26.95 34.56 -55.56
C ASP A 691 28.46 34.81 -55.31
N GLU A 692 28.86 35.87 -54.61
CA GLU A 692 30.27 36.20 -54.38
C GLU A 692 31.03 35.18 -53.50
N CYS A 693 32.19 34.72 -53.98
CA CYS A 693 33.13 33.89 -53.22
C CYS A 693 34.47 34.63 -53.00
N VAL A 694 34.60 35.32 -51.86
CA VAL A 694 35.82 36.07 -51.51
C VAL A 694 36.84 35.18 -50.79
N VAL A 695 38.07 35.15 -51.29
CA VAL A 695 39.25 34.63 -50.57
C VAL A 695 40.27 35.76 -50.47
N ALA A 696 40.52 36.24 -49.25
CA ALA A 696 41.41 37.36 -48.97
C ALA A 696 42.45 37.00 -47.90
N SER A 697 43.64 37.57 -48.02
CA SER A 697 44.74 37.44 -47.07
C SER A 697 45.55 38.74 -47.06
N ALA A 698 46.01 39.15 -45.87
CA ALA A 698 46.81 40.36 -45.73
C ALA A 698 48.30 40.18 -46.09
N LYS A 699 48.77 38.93 -46.25
CA LYS A 699 50.19 38.59 -46.49
C LYS A 699 50.42 37.84 -47.79
N GLU A 700 49.74 36.70 -47.96
CA GLU A 700 49.85 35.88 -49.15
C GLU A 700 48.66 34.93 -49.34
N ILE A 701 48.40 34.55 -50.59
CA ILE A 701 47.49 33.45 -50.97
C ILE A 701 48.30 32.48 -51.81
N LYS A 702 48.25 31.19 -51.46
CA LYS A 702 49.07 30.15 -52.08
C LYS A 702 48.21 28.92 -52.42
N PHE A 703 48.11 28.60 -53.71
CA PHE A 703 47.48 27.38 -54.21
C PHE A 703 48.57 26.43 -54.70
N VAL A 704 48.62 25.22 -54.13
CA VAL A 704 49.69 24.23 -54.35
C VAL A 704 49.07 22.92 -54.85
N CYS A 705 49.57 22.40 -55.97
CA CYS A 705 49.12 21.14 -56.55
C CYS A 705 50.31 20.40 -57.19
N GLY A 706 50.99 19.57 -56.41
CA GLY A 706 52.15 18.80 -56.87
C GLY A 706 53.29 19.70 -57.32
N SER A 707 53.58 19.71 -58.62
CA SER A 707 54.61 20.57 -59.25
C SER A 707 54.08 21.91 -59.78
N SER A 708 52.84 22.30 -59.42
CA SER A 708 52.22 23.56 -59.86
C SER A 708 51.84 24.43 -58.67
N VAL A 709 52.23 25.70 -58.68
CA VAL A 709 51.88 26.70 -57.66
C VAL A 709 51.43 28.01 -58.30
N ILE A 710 50.38 28.59 -57.73
CA ILE A 710 50.00 30.00 -57.88
C ILE A 710 50.20 30.67 -56.52
N HIS A 711 51.00 31.72 -56.45
CA HIS A 711 51.38 32.40 -55.21
C HIS A 711 51.28 33.92 -55.37
N MET A 712 50.35 34.52 -54.62
CA MET A 712 50.08 35.96 -54.58
C MET A 712 50.63 36.53 -53.27
N THR A 713 51.29 37.69 -53.30
CA THR A 713 51.91 38.31 -52.10
C THR A 713 51.39 39.72 -51.82
N GLU A 714 51.58 40.19 -50.58
CA GLU A 714 51.26 41.55 -50.10
C GLU A 714 51.92 42.68 -50.93
N ALA A 715 53.03 42.37 -51.61
CA ALA A 715 53.69 43.29 -52.54
C ALA A 715 53.01 43.38 -53.92
N GLY A 716 51.88 42.70 -54.13
CA GLY A 716 51.15 42.66 -55.40
C GLY A 716 51.76 41.72 -56.46
N ALA A 717 52.76 40.92 -56.11
CA ALA A 717 53.36 39.96 -57.03
C ALA A 717 52.48 38.71 -57.18
N ILE A 718 52.33 38.21 -58.41
CA ILE A 718 51.65 36.95 -58.72
C ILE A 718 52.67 36.03 -59.40
N ASN A 719 53.14 35.02 -58.67
CA ASN A 719 54.09 34.03 -59.15
C ASN A 719 53.33 32.77 -59.60
N ILE A 720 53.59 32.30 -60.81
CA ILE A 720 53.02 31.06 -61.35
C ILE A 720 54.18 30.15 -61.78
N THR A 721 54.35 29.03 -61.07
CA THR A 721 55.45 28.09 -61.29
C THR A 721 54.88 26.71 -61.55
N CYS A 722 55.16 26.14 -62.73
CA CYS A 722 54.59 24.87 -63.19
C CYS A 722 55.46 24.22 -64.28
N ASN A 723 55.18 22.96 -64.61
CA ASN A 723 55.90 22.24 -65.69
C ASN A 723 55.49 22.68 -67.10
N ASN A 724 54.26 23.18 -67.27
CA ASN A 724 53.70 23.69 -68.52
C ASN A 724 52.43 24.51 -68.20
N PHE A 725 52.12 25.53 -69.00
CA PHE A 725 50.89 26.34 -68.86
C PHE A 725 50.21 26.54 -70.22
N ASN A 726 48.89 26.75 -70.18
CA ASN A 726 48.09 27.17 -71.32
C ASN A 726 47.09 28.24 -70.84
N ILE A 727 47.00 29.33 -71.58
CA ILE A 727 46.01 30.40 -71.38
C ILE A 727 45.27 30.56 -72.70
N SER A 728 43.94 30.46 -72.66
CA SER A 728 43.07 30.52 -73.84
C SER A 728 41.88 31.42 -73.54
N ALA A 729 41.56 32.33 -74.46
CA ALA A 729 40.38 33.20 -74.41
C ALA A 729 39.40 32.81 -75.53
N LEU A 730 38.10 32.96 -75.28
CA LEU A 730 37.06 32.77 -76.31
C LEU A 730 36.87 34.01 -77.20
N ASN A 731 37.31 35.17 -76.71
CA ASN A 731 37.36 36.45 -77.40
C ASN A 731 38.81 37.00 -77.27
N ASP A 732 38.98 38.30 -77.10
CA ASP A 732 40.30 38.92 -76.92
C ASP A 732 40.98 38.53 -75.59
N GLY A 733 42.32 38.53 -75.61
CA GLY A 733 43.17 38.49 -74.42
C GLY A 733 44.16 39.65 -74.44
N GLN A 734 44.42 40.27 -73.29
CA GLN A 734 45.32 41.42 -73.15
C GLN A 734 46.34 41.17 -72.04
N ILE A 735 47.61 41.50 -72.31
CA ILE A 735 48.69 41.49 -71.31
C ILE A 735 49.32 42.88 -71.35
N ASN A 736 48.98 43.70 -70.35
CA ASN A 736 49.47 45.06 -70.21
C ASN A 736 50.35 45.14 -68.95
N THR A 737 51.53 45.75 -69.06
CA THR A 737 52.34 46.14 -67.88
C THR A 737 52.49 47.66 -67.86
N GLY A 738 52.76 48.24 -66.69
CA GLY A 738 53.01 49.68 -66.56
C GLY A 738 54.41 50.12 -67.04
N ASN A 739 55.21 49.22 -67.63
CA ASN A 739 56.58 49.49 -68.07
C ASN A 739 57.03 48.48 -69.16
N ILE A 740 57.85 47.49 -68.80
CA ILE A 740 58.38 46.46 -69.72
C ILE A 740 57.56 45.17 -69.59
N LEU A 741 57.41 44.41 -70.68
CA LEU A 741 56.91 43.04 -70.70
C LEU A 741 57.99 42.14 -71.28
N ASP A 742 58.74 41.45 -70.42
CA ASP A 742 59.80 40.53 -70.84
C ASP A 742 59.26 39.12 -71.09
N LEU A 743 59.60 38.55 -72.25
CA LEU A 743 59.25 37.19 -72.65
C LEU A 743 60.54 36.39 -72.90
N ASN A 744 60.77 35.35 -72.11
CA ASN A 744 61.95 34.47 -72.16
C ASN A 744 63.29 35.18 -71.86
N MET A 745 63.39 35.87 -70.71
CA MET A 745 64.66 36.43 -70.22
C MET A 745 65.74 35.36 -70.08
N LYS A 746 66.93 35.59 -70.65
CA LYS A 746 68.04 34.61 -70.68
C LYS A 746 68.64 34.32 -69.30
N ASP A 747 68.66 35.33 -68.43
CA ASP A 747 69.20 35.24 -67.06
C ASP A 747 68.09 35.03 -66.00
N GLY A 748 66.84 34.85 -66.44
CA GLY A 748 65.69 34.54 -65.60
C GLY A 748 65.72 33.11 -65.08
N GLY A 749 66.58 32.84 -64.09
CA GLY A 749 66.68 31.54 -63.44
C GLY A 749 65.34 31.06 -62.84
N PRO A 750 65.13 29.73 -62.71
CA PRO A 750 63.85 29.18 -62.27
C PRO A 750 63.46 29.70 -60.89
N ALA A 751 62.23 30.21 -60.78
CA ALA A 751 61.69 30.73 -59.53
C ALA A 751 61.70 29.65 -58.45
N LYS A 752 62.41 29.91 -57.35
CA LYS A 752 62.43 29.05 -56.15
C LYS A 752 61.15 29.23 -55.34
N THR A 753 60.01 28.91 -55.95
CA THR A 753 58.72 28.87 -55.27
C THR A 753 58.66 27.62 -54.38
N ASP A 754 58.29 27.80 -53.11
CA ASP A 754 58.06 26.67 -52.21
C ASP A 754 56.87 25.82 -52.69
N MET A 755 57.09 24.51 -52.83
CA MET A 755 56.10 23.53 -53.28
C MET A 755 55.45 22.76 -52.12
N SER A 756 55.67 23.18 -50.86
CA SER A 756 55.03 22.59 -49.69
C SER A 756 53.56 23.07 -49.51
N PRO A 757 52.67 22.26 -48.92
CA PRO A 757 52.85 20.86 -48.54
C PRO A 757 52.86 19.95 -49.78
N THR A 758 53.75 18.95 -49.79
CA THR A 758 53.80 17.96 -50.87
C THR A 758 52.72 16.88 -50.68
N PRO A 759 52.38 16.09 -51.72
CA PRO A 759 51.45 14.97 -51.57
C PRO A 759 51.88 13.95 -50.48
N ALA A 760 53.19 13.78 -50.25
CA ALA A 760 53.70 12.90 -49.20
C ALA A 760 53.46 13.47 -47.79
N ASP A 761 53.57 14.79 -47.61
CA ASP A 761 53.27 15.46 -46.34
C ASP A 761 51.78 15.34 -46.00
N ILE A 762 50.91 15.48 -47.00
CA ILE A 762 49.45 15.33 -46.85
C ILE A 762 49.08 13.91 -46.42
N VAL A 763 49.67 12.87 -47.04
CA VAL A 763 49.46 11.47 -46.63
C VAL A 763 49.97 11.23 -45.21
N LYS A 764 51.19 11.66 -44.89
CA LYS A 764 51.74 11.53 -43.53
C LYS A 764 50.87 12.21 -42.47
N ASN A 765 50.25 13.35 -42.80
CA ASN A 765 49.33 14.05 -41.89
C ASN A 765 47.99 13.33 -41.73
N LYS A 766 47.52 12.55 -42.72
CA LYS A 766 46.37 11.65 -42.54
C LYS A 766 46.67 10.62 -41.47
N ASP A 767 47.78 9.91 -41.61
CA ASP A 767 48.09 8.74 -40.79
C ASP A 767 48.44 9.13 -39.33
N ASN A 768 48.87 10.39 -39.11
CA ASN A 768 49.01 10.99 -37.78
C ASN A 768 47.67 11.34 -37.09
N LEU A 769 46.64 11.72 -37.86
CA LEU A 769 45.33 12.13 -37.33
C LEU A 769 44.32 10.97 -37.25
N PHE A 770 44.48 9.97 -38.12
CA PHE A 770 43.69 8.75 -38.18
C PHE A 770 44.65 7.54 -38.22
N PRO A 771 45.30 7.19 -37.10
CA PRO A 771 46.08 5.95 -36.99
C PRO A 771 45.17 4.73 -37.15
N GLU A 772 45.74 3.64 -37.68
CA GLU A 772 45.07 2.33 -37.86
C GLU A 772 44.95 1.53 -36.55
#